data_AF-A0A256Z2W1-F1
#
_entry.id   AF-A0A256Z2W1-F1
#
_cell.length_a   1.000
_cell.length_b   1.000
_cell.length_c   1.000
_cell.angle_alpha   90.00
_cell.angle_beta   90.00
_cell.angle_gamma   90.00
#
_symmetry.space_group_name_H-M   'P 1'
#
loop_
_entity.id
_entity.type
_entity.pdbx_description
1 polymer ?
#
loop_
_entity_poly.entity_id
_entity_poly.type
_entity_poly.pdbx_seq_one_letter_code
_entity_poly.pdbx_strand_id
1 'polypeptide(L)'
;MDFPNVKREDVVGGKEKLDRVLISAHYHIFRNPEVRRTCPVPPPKVFILKGTSGSGKTFFAEACQRAVFEEGLKYGLLVHYASLKPEDVYTMWYGRSAQQLGAFFQESFQRPSIILVDEFQAFGSRFSSATEIGMEEKRVQTVFLEKMDQLQKRNYRCVLLISTNEYETITETLRRRGLVGTIDLDAGINRLMFLEIARRQSRKYGIKLNPAKIVEVLEDSLRAVGNTRLTPADIVNAFDIVMTEKSRPIQRKLIDKVKNRRTKKVGLGRLVTLNDFRAAARRLKTYTSQEKTEAARRSVNRIAPRERYRDVGGLHGVKDEIIKEISLALDADLAVKAGYLPPKGFIFYGPPGTGKTLLAKAIAGENDVWFYNINGPSILQGRYGDPEKTIRDIFADARKNAPAIIFFDEIDSIAPKRGTHDPIVDRVVSQLLTEIDGFTPLTNVVVIGATNRIEILDTALLERFTRHFNFTYPKNNAEKLEILKVHLRRYSDALEEKITANDVLKIFEKKILSPRKIADVVNDANRLRAKELEACRRLLEALKYGQEKTEKIKELFKADLERLFENLNIGLDDPEIARKLQTVDPSNYPLKLYHFEKALEGTLDENVEEARKMIEHTVRIQKPEVGKSYGLIALGEQGGLGGLVGVIEVVVNPNGSGKVQVIGSETGESILASAQDAFTYLNSISGWRFKDHDVYVELVTPAKGMEKELIGMGITKPPVSGPSAGLAIAVAMLSAFLNIEVDPTVIMTGAITARGEVWPVGGLDYRGMGKIEAALSDRYARKLIIPSYNYERLKEFDTEKMLLEKEIKIVPVQTFLEAAVEALPSFYTQQEVLKILEKNVQFK
;
A
#
# COMPACT_ATOMS: atom_id res chain seq x y z
N MET A 1 45.45 12.16 13.40
CA MET A 1 44.04 12.63 13.42
C MET A 1 44.01 14.01 12.80
N ASP A 2 43.26 14.16 11.72
CA ASP A 2 43.10 15.46 11.06
C ASP A 2 42.29 16.41 11.96
N PHE A 3 42.68 17.68 12.00
CA PHE A 3 41.97 18.70 12.75
C PHE A 3 40.56 18.91 12.16
N PRO A 4 39.49 19.01 12.98
CA PRO A 4 38.15 19.23 12.47
C PRO A 4 38.07 20.47 11.57
N ASN A 5 37.68 20.28 10.30
CA ASN A 5 37.67 21.35 9.31
C ASN A 5 36.40 22.21 9.35
N VAL A 6 35.39 21.78 10.11
CA VAL A 6 34.06 22.38 10.17
C VAL A 6 34.00 23.46 11.25
N LYS A 7 33.71 24.72 10.86
CA LYS A 7 33.58 25.86 11.78
C LYS A 7 32.20 25.97 12.41
N ARG A 8 32.09 26.74 13.51
CA ARG A 8 30.79 27.10 14.11
C ARG A 8 29.83 27.76 13.13
N GLU A 9 30.35 28.60 12.24
CA GLU A 9 29.58 29.29 11.18
C GLU A 9 29.02 28.32 10.13
N ASP A 10 29.59 27.12 10.06
CA ASP A 10 29.28 26.14 9.04
C ASP A 10 28.02 25.33 9.36
N VAL A 11 27.57 25.36 10.62
CA VAL A 11 26.36 24.69 11.12
C VAL A 11 25.15 25.60 10.95
N VAL A 12 24.36 25.34 9.92
CA VAL A 12 23.13 26.09 9.61
C VAL A 12 21.96 25.56 10.46
N GLY A 13 21.20 26.45 11.11
CA GLY A 13 19.98 26.07 11.87
C GLY A 13 20.24 25.32 13.20
N GLY A 14 21.50 25.05 13.54
CA GLY A 14 21.90 24.31 14.74
C GLY A 14 22.58 25.15 15.82
N LYS A 15 22.52 26.49 15.75
CA LYS A 15 23.23 27.38 16.70
C LYS A 15 22.83 27.12 18.15
N GLU A 16 21.53 27.10 18.44
CA GLU A 16 21.04 26.81 19.80
C GLU A 16 21.45 25.42 20.29
N LYS A 17 21.46 24.43 19.40
CA LYS A 17 21.86 23.05 19.71
C LYS A 17 23.36 22.98 20.02
N LEU A 18 24.18 23.70 19.27
CA LEU A 18 25.62 23.83 19.49
C LEU A 18 25.90 24.57 20.80
N ASP A 19 25.15 25.63 21.09
CA ASP A 19 25.30 26.41 22.31
C ASP A 19 25.02 25.57 23.57
N ARG A 20 24.08 24.62 23.52
CA ARG A 20 23.87 23.65 24.61
C ARG A 20 25.12 22.81 24.91
N VAL A 21 25.83 22.35 23.86
CA VAL A 21 27.08 21.59 24.02
C VAL A 21 28.19 22.49 24.56
N LEU A 22 28.28 23.73 24.07
CA LEU A 22 29.24 24.73 24.54
C LEU A 22 29.02 25.07 26.02
N ILE A 23 27.78 25.28 26.46
CA ILE A 23 27.46 25.52 27.88
C ILE A 23 27.95 24.36 28.75
N SER A 24 27.75 23.11 28.32
CA SER A 24 28.31 21.95 29.01
C SER A 24 29.84 21.94 29.02
N ALA A 25 30.49 22.34 27.92
CA ALA A 25 31.95 22.47 27.88
C ALA A 25 32.46 23.57 28.84
N HIS A 26 31.80 24.73 28.90
CA HIS A 26 32.10 25.79 29.85
C HIS A 26 31.93 25.34 31.31
N TYR A 27 30.91 24.55 31.61
CA TYR A 27 30.67 24.05 32.96
C TYR A 27 31.64 22.93 33.38
N HIS A 28 31.86 21.92 32.52
CA HIS A 28 32.60 20.70 32.86
C HIS A 28 34.08 20.73 32.48
N ILE A 29 34.41 21.19 31.27
CA ILE A 29 35.77 21.20 30.73
C ILE A 29 36.51 22.43 31.27
N PHE A 30 36.03 23.63 30.90
CA PHE A 30 36.68 24.89 31.26
C PHE A 30 36.49 25.24 32.74
N ARG A 31 35.35 24.84 33.32
CA ARG A 31 34.94 25.16 34.69
C ARG A 31 34.81 26.67 34.93
N ASN A 32 34.18 27.37 33.98
CA ASN A 32 33.97 28.81 34.07
C ASN A 32 33.16 29.14 35.36
N PRO A 33 33.66 30.06 36.22
CA PRO A 33 33.00 30.42 37.48
C PRO A 33 31.62 31.06 37.30
N GLU A 34 31.42 31.90 36.28
CA GLU A 34 30.15 32.56 36.00
C GLU A 34 29.10 31.53 35.61
N VAL A 35 29.38 30.69 34.61
CA VAL A 35 28.47 29.64 34.14
C VAL A 35 28.09 28.67 35.27
N ARG A 36 29.02 28.34 36.17
CA ARG A 36 28.75 27.48 37.33
C ARG A 36 27.87 28.15 38.39
N ARG A 37 27.93 29.47 38.54
CA ARG A 37 27.04 30.23 39.43
C ARG A 37 25.65 30.37 38.82
N THR A 38 25.56 30.59 37.51
CA THR A 38 24.27 30.78 36.81
C THR A 38 23.51 29.48 36.59
N CYS A 39 24.19 28.32 36.54
CA CYS A 39 23.57 27.00 36.41
C CYS A 39 23.54 26.26 37.77
N PRO A 40 22.43 26.33 38.54
CA PRO A 40 22.32 25.63 39.83
C PRO A 40 22.33 24.10 39.69
N VAL A 41 21.91 23.59 38.53
CA VAL A 41 21.99 22.17 38.18
C VAL A 41 23.05 22.00 37.09
N PRO A 42 23.98 21.04 37.22
CA PRO A 42 25.00 20.79 36.21
C PRO A 42 24.36 20.39 34.88
N PRO A 43 24.75 20.99 33.74
CA PRO A 43 24.24 20.60 32.43
C PRO A 43 24.74 19.19 32.05
N PRO A 44 24.18 18.54 31.02
CA PRO A 44 24.54 17.16 30.67
C PRO A 44 26.00 17.01 30.26
N LYS A 45 26.67 15.95 30.71
CA LYS A 45 28.03 15.58 30.24
C LYS A 45 28.02 14.72 28.96
N VAL A 46 26.91 14.03 28.73
CA VAL A 46 26.73 13.12 27.60
C VAL A 46 25.62 13.67 26.73
N PHE A 47 25.87 13.80 25.43
CA PHE A 47 24.89 14.19 24.43
C PHE A 47 24.72 13.07 23.41
N ILE A 48 23.47 12.69 23.14
CA ILE A 48 23.14 11.79 22.04
C ILE A 48 22.62 12.63 20.86
N LEU A 49 23.33 12.57 19.75
CA LEU A 49 22.96 13.15 18.47
C LEU A 49 22.10 12.13 17.72
N LYS A 50 20.78 12.37 17.68
CA LYS A 50 19.83 11.53 16.95
C LYS A 50 19.49 12.16 15.60
N GLY A 51 19.34 11.31 14.58
CA GLY A 51 18.73 11.71 13.33
C GLY A 51 18.85 10.64 12.24
N THR A 52 18.18 10.84 11.10
CA THR A 52 18.26 9.99 9.91
C THR A 52 19.66 9.98 9.28
N SER A 53 19.96 8.96 8.47
CA SER A 53 21.19 8.97 7.67
C SER A 53 21.24 10.21 6.78
N GLY A 54 22.39 10.89 6.72
CA GLY A 54 22.54 12.14 5.96
C GLY A 54 22.05 13.42 6.65
N SER A 55 21.53 13.36 7.88
CA SER A 55 21.10 14.57 8.63
C SER A 55 22.26 15.47 9.08
N GLY A 56 23.51 15.03 8.93
CA GLY A 56 24.71 15.82 9.27
C GLY A 56 25.23 15.61 10.70
N LYS A 57 24.97 14.45 11.33
CA LYS A 57 25.46 14.12 12.69
C LYS A 57 26.96 14.26 12.87
N THR A 58 27.76 13.58 12.04
CA THR A 58 29.24 13.65 12.09
C THR A 58 29.71 15.08 11.87
N PHE A 59 29.14 15.78 10.89
CA PHE A 59 29.45 17.18 10.60
C PHE A 59 29.17 18.11 11.79
N PHE A 60 28.02 17.93 12.47
CA PHE A 60 27.67 18.70 13.67
C PHE A 60 28.62 18.38 14.84
N ALA A 61 28.98 17.12 15.02
CA ALA A 61 29.90 16.69 16.06
C ALA A 61 31.31 17.27 15.87
N GLU A 62 31.83 17.25 14.64
CA GLU A 62 33.11 17.88 14.29
C GLU A 62 33.09 19.39 14.55
N ALA A 63 31.98 20.06 14.22
CA ALA A 63 31.80 21.48 14.51
C ALA A 63 31.83 21.77 16.02
N CYS A 64 31.19 20.91 16.83
CA CYS A 64 31.25 20.99 18.30
C CYS A 64 32.70 20.80 18.79
N GLN A 65 33.41 19.79 18.30
CA GLN A 65 34.80 19.53 18.69
C GLN A 65 35.69 20.72 18.38
N ARG A 66 35.56 21.29 17.18
CA ARG A 66 36.31 22.48 16.77
C ARG A 66 35.98 23.70 17.64
N ALA A 67 34.69 23.97 17.86
CA ALA A 67 34.26 25.12 18.63
C ALA A 67 34.74 25.04 20.09
N VAL A 68 34.68 23.85 20.70
CA VAL A 68 35.21 23.63 22.05
C VAL A 68 36.74 23.76 22.08
N PHE A 69 37.45 23.30 21.05
CA PHE A 69 38.89 23.48 20.95
C PHE A 69 39.27 24.98 20.84
N GLU A 70 38.62 25.72 19.92
CA GLU A 70 38.87 27.16 19.70
C GLU A 70 38.52 27.99 20.95
N GLU A 71 37.43 27.66 21.65
CA GLU A 71 37.10 28.30 22.94
C GLU A 71 38.13 27.93 24.02
N GLY A 72 38.55 26.67 24.11
CA GLY A 72 39.56 26.24 25.08
C GLY A 72 40.86 27.03 24.99
N LEU A 73 41.31 27.34 23.77
CA LEU A 73 42.48 28.19 23.54
C LEU A 73 42.34 29.58 24.19
N LYS A 74 41.14 30.17 24.19
CA LYS A 74 40.87 31.46 24.85
C LYS A 74 41.01 31.38 26.37
N TYR A 75 40.74 30.21 26.96
CA TYR A 75 40.94 29.93 28.39
C TYR A 75 42.36 29.44 28.72
N GLY A 76 43.28 29.44 27.75
CA GLY A 76 44.63 28.89 27.92
C GLY A 76 44.65 27.37 28.15
N LEU A 77 43.61 26.67 27.70
CA LEU A 77 43.35 25.27 28.03
C LEU A 77 43.32 24.45 26.74
N LEU A 78 44.29 23.54 26.58
CA LEU A 78 44.35 22.68 25.41
C LEU A 78 43.37 21.52 25.56
N VAL A 79 42.24 21.59 24.86
CA VAL A 79 41.22 20.52 24.87
C VAL A 79 41.61 19.45 23.85
N HIS A 80 41.70 18.22 24.29
CA HIS A 80 41.90 17.06 23.43
C HIS A 80 40.58 16.69 22.72
N TYR A 81 40.62 16.50 21.41
CA TYR A 81 39.49 15.93 20.66
C TYR A 81 39.80 14.47 20.34
N ALA A 82 38.85 13.57 20.61
CA ALA A 82 38.99 12.15 20.31
C ALA A 82 37.74 11.68 19.56
N SER A 83 37.92 10.92 18.50
CA SER A 83 36.84 10.28 17.74
C SER A 83 37.02 8.77 17.76
N LEU A 84 35.93 8.04 17.96
CA LEU A 84 35.88 6.59 17.97
C LEU A 84 34.85 6.11 16.98
N LYS A 85 35.26 5.26 16.02
CA LYS A 85 34.35 4.54 15.13
C LYS A 85 34.30 3.06 15.49
N PRO A 86 33.23 2.34 15.12
CA PRO A 86 33.11 0.90 15.38
C PRO A 86 34.27 0.09 14.79
N GLU A 87 34.72 0.46 13.59
CA GLU A 87 35.86 -0.14 12.89
C GLU A 87 37.18 -0.05 13.67
N ASP A 88 37.33 0.95 14.55
CA ASP A 88 38.52 1.14 15.38
C ASP A 88 38.54 0.21 16.60
N VAL A 89 37.39 -0.39 16.94
CA VAL A 89 37.19 -1.17 18.18
C VAL A 89 37.07 -2.66 17.89
N TYR A 90 36.36 -3.05 16.83
CA TYR A 90 36.15 -4.47 16.53
C TYR A 90 37.37 -5.09 15.88
N THR A 91 37.88 -6.16 16.48
CA THR A 91 39.00 -6.95 15.92
C THR A 91 38.61 -8.42 15.83
N MET A 92 39.30 -9.18 14.96
CA MET A 92 39.11 -10.64 14.84
C MET A 92 39.58 -11.42 16.08
N TRP A 93 40.13 -10.75 17.10
CA TRP A 93 40.76 -11.39 18.26
C TRP A 93 39.89 -11.19 19.50
N TYR A 94 39.35 -12.30 19.99
CA TYR A 94 38.41 -12.35 21.12
C TYR A 94 38.91 -11.58 22.35
N GLY A 95 38.13 -10.60 22.82
CA GLY A 95 38.37 -9.88 24.07
C GLY A 95 39.31 -8.67 23.96
N ARG A 96 39.98 -8.47 22.82
CA ARG A 96 40.81 -7.28 22.56
C ARG A 96 39.96 -6.02 22.35
N SER A 97 38.77 -6.18 21.78
CA SER A 97 37.84 -5.10 21.44
C SER A 97 37.38 -4.32 22.69
N ALA A 98 37.03 -5.03 23.78
CA ALA A 98 36.63 -4.43 25.05
C ALA A 98 37.80 -3.71 25.77
N GLN A 99 39.01 -4.28 25.67
CA GLN A 99 40.23 -3.66 26.23
C GLN A 99 40.60 -2.37 25.49
N GLN A 100 40.53 -2.37 24.16
CA GLN A 100 40.77 -1.19 23.33
C GLN A 100 39.80 -0.06 23.64
N LEU A 101 38.51 -0.38 23.76
CA LEU A 101 37.49 0.59 24.17
C LEU A 101 37.79 1.16 25.57
N GLY A 102 38.15 0.29 26.51
CA GLY A 102 38.51 0.68 27.88
C GLY A 102 39.72 1.63 27.92
N ALA A 103 40.76 1.33 27.15
CA ALA A 103 41.97 2.14 27.03
C ALA A 103 41.68 3.52 26.43
N PHE A 104 40.89 3.58 25.35
CA PHE A 104 40.48 4.83 24.70
C PHE A 104 39.81 5.80 25.66
N PHE A 105 38.83 5.33 26.45
CA PHE A 105 38.16 6.18 27.43
C PHE A 105 39.09 6.57 28.58
N GLN A 106 39.97 5.67 29.01
CA GLN A 106 40.91 5.96 30.09
C GLN A 106 41.91 7.06 29.71
N GLU A 107 42.47 7.02 28.50
CA GLU A 107 43.33 8.08 27.98
C GLU A 107 42.54 9.40 27.84
N SER A 108 41.33 9.32 27.31
CA SER A 108 40.48 10.50 27.09
C SER A 108 40.03 11.17 28.38
N PHE A 109 39.86 10.43 29.49
CA PHE A 109 39.43 10.98 30.79
C PHE A 109 40.55 11.68 31.57
N GLN A 110 41.82 11.39 31.26
CA GLN A 110 42.97 12.00 31.94
C GLN A 110 43.23 13.45 31.53
N ARG A 111 42.70 13.86 30.36
CA ARG A 111 42.90 15.19 29.80
C ARG A 111 41.55 15.90 29.65
N PRO A 112 41.53 17.25 29.67
CA PRO A 112 40.35 18.00 29.25
C PRO A 112 40.00 17.60 27.82
N SER A 113 38.84 16.96 27.60
CA SER A 113 38.55 16.35 26.29
C SER A 113 37.11 16.47 25.83
N ILE A 114 36.92 16.44 24.52
CA ILE A 114 35.64 16.25 23.86
C ILE A 114 35.71 14.97 23.01
N ILE A 115 34.90 13.99 23.39
CA ILE A 115 34.91 12.65 22.82
C ILE A 115 33.71 12.52 21.88
N LEU A 116 33.93 12.02 20.67
CA LEU A 116 32.89 11.65 19.71
C LEU A 116 32.90 10.14 19.52
N VAL A 117 31.76 9.50 19.70
CA VAL A 117 31.50 8.12 19.29
C VAL A 117 30.55 8.18 18.12
N ASP A 118 31.04 7.82 16.93
CA ASP A 118 30.22 7.81 15.72
C ASP A 118 29.59 6.43 15.49
N GLU A 119 28.44 6.40 14.82
CA GLU A 119 27.70 5.18 14.47
C GLU A 119 27.45 4.21 15.64
N PHE A 120 26.95 4.73 16.77
CA PHE A 120 26.75 3.93 17.97
C PHE A 120 25.90 2.67 17.77
N GLN A 121 24.97 2.67 16.80
CA GLN A 121 24.14 1.50 16.48
C GLN A 121 24.95 0.25 16.12
N ALA A 122 26.15 0.40 15.55
CA ALA A 122 27.02 -0.73 15.21
C ALA A 122 27.57 -1.44 16.46
N PHE A 123 27.60 -0.77 17.61
CA PHE A 123 27.92 -1.39 18.89
C PHE A 123 26.76 -2.22 19.48
N GLY A 124 25.57 -2.21 18.85
CA GLY A 124 24.35 -2.83 19.37
C GLY A 124 23.51 -3.62 18.37
N SER A 125 23.95 -3.82 17.13
CA SER A 125 23.16 -4.49 16.09
C SER A 125 23.33 -6.02 16.10
N ARG A 126 22.32 -6.71 16.66
CA ARG A 126 21.85 -8.11 16.49
C ARG A 126 21.98 -9.06 17.69
N PHE A 127 20.91 -9.09 18.49
CA PHE A 127 20.55 -10.24 19.32
C PHE A 127 19.71 -11.25 18.53
N SER A 128 20.31 -12.39 18.14
CA SER A 128 19.60 -13.68 18.02
C SER A 128 20.54 -14.86 17.70
N SER A 129 21.76 -14.90 18.23
CA SER A 129 22.55 -16.13 18.13
C SER A 129 23.40 -16.34 19.37
N ALA A 130 23.39 -17.58 19.89
CA ALA A 130 24.28 -18.04 20.95
C ALA A 130 25.71 -18.29 20.40
N THR A 131 26.17 -17.42 19.50
CA THR A 131 27.48 -17.52 18.86
C THR A 131 28.52 -16.73 19.66
N GLU A 132 29.79 -17.11 19.53
CA GLU A 132 30.92 -16.45 20.21
C GLU A 132 31.01 -14.94 19.91
N ILE A 133 30.58 -14.54 18.71
CA ILE A 133 30.52 -13.14 18.24
C ILE A 133 29.52 -12.32 19.08
N GLY A 134 28.34 -12.87 19.37
CA GLY A 134 27.32 -12.20 20.19
C GLY A 134 27.73 -12.02 21.66
N MET A 135 28.63 -12.87 22.17
CA MET A 135 29.19 -12.72 23.53
C MET A 135 30.21 -11.58 23.62
N GLU A 136 30.98 -11.33 22.54
CA GLU A 136 31.95 -10.24 22.50
C GLU A 136 31.27 -8.87 22.37
N GLU A 137 30.26 -8.74 21.52
CA GLU A 137 29.47 -7.51 21.37
C GLU A 137 28.82 -7.09 22.70
N LYS A 138 28.25 -8.06 23.45
CA LYS A 138 27.67 -7.82 24.78
C LYS A 138 28.70 -7.31 25.79
N ARG A 139 29.95 -7.78 25.72
CA ARG A 139 31.05 -7.29 26.58
C ARG A 139 31.47 -5.87 26.23
N VAL A 140 31.64 -5.55 24.94
CA VAL A 140 31.99 -4.20 24.48
C VAL A 140 30.92 -3.20 24.93
N GLN A 141 29.65 -3.54 24.78
CA GLN A 141 28.53 -2.71 25.25
C GLN A 141 28.53 -2.53 26.77
N THR A 142 28.83 -3.59 27.53
CA THR A 142 28.91 -3.52 29.00
C THR A 142 30.01 -2.57 29.45
N VAL A 143 31.22 -2.69 28.88
CA VAL A 143 32.34 -1.78 29.16
C VAL A 143 32.00 -0.34 28.76
N PHE A 144 31.33 -0.13 27.63
CA PHE A 144 30.90 1.20 27.21
C PHE A 144 29.97 1.86 28.25
N LEU A 145 28.93 1.13 28.68
CA LEU A 145 27.97 1.60 29.69
C LEU A 145 28.66 1.90 31.03
N GLU A 146 29.60 1.06 31.45
CA GLU A 146 30.41 1.30 32.64
C GLU A 146 31.24 2.59 32.54
N LYS A 147 31.89 2.85 31.40
CA LYS A 147 32.67 4.07 31.18
C LYS A 147 31.79 5.32 31.13
N MET A 148 30.60 5.23 30.55
CA MET A 148 29.62 6.31 30.59
C MET A 148 29.17 6.64 32.02
N ASP A 149 28.84 5.62 32.82
CA ASP A 149 28.49 5.78 34.23
C ASP A 149 29.65 6.41 35.01
N GLN A 150 30.88 6.00 34.71
CA GLN A 150 32.08 6.56 35.30
C GLN A 150 32.25 8.05 34.96
N LEU A 151 31.98 8.45 33.70
CA LEU A 151 32.02 9.83 33.23
C LEU A 151 31.00 10.73 33.93
N GLN A 152 29.79 10.20 34.18
CA GLN A 152 28.72 10.92 34.87
C GLN A 152 29.01 11.10 36.36
N LYS A 153 29.42 10.03 37.05
CA LYS A 153 29.64 10.03 38.50
C LYS A 153 30.93 10.75 38.92
N ARG A 154 31.99 10.67 38.12
CA ARG A 154 33.29 11.29 38.46
C ARG A 154 33.43 12.69 37.89
N ASN A 155 34.30 13.50 38.49
CA ASN A 155 34.54 14.88 38.10
C ASN A 155 35.58 15.02 36.95
N TYR A 156 35.49 14.18 35.92
CA TYR A 156 36.32 14.31 34.73
C TYR A 156 35.95 15.55 33.92
N ARG A 157 36.95 16.20 33.33
CA ARG A 157 36.80 17.40 32.47
C ARG A 157 36.52 16.98 31.03
N CYS A 158 35.48 16.16 30.84
CA CYS A 158 35.18 15.55 29.55
C CYS A 158 33.70 15.71 29.19
N VAL A 159 33.44 15.92 27.90
CA VAL A 159 32.10 15.89 27.31
C VAL A 159 32.07 14.80 26.24
N LEU A 160 31.03 13.98 26.24
CA LEU A 160 30.86 12.86 25.30
C LEU A 160 29.69 13.14 24.35
N LEU A 161 29.96 13.07 23.04
CA LEU A 161 28.98 13.12 21.96
C LEU A 161 28.82 11.71 21.38
N ILE A 162 27.59 11.22 21.30
CA ILE A 162 27.26 9.91 20.74
C ILE A 162 26.35 10.12 19.53
N SER A 163 26.82 9.75 18.35
CA SER A 163 26.06 9.81 17.11
C SER A 163 25.34 8.47 16.88
N THR A 164 24.03 8.51 16.63
CA THR A 164 23.24 7.30 16.34
C THR A 164 22.15 7.56 15.30
N ASN A 165 21.96 6.59 14.41
CA ASN A 165 20.80 6.52 13.51
C ASN A 165 19.60 5.81 14.18
N GLU A 166 19.84 5.07 15.27
CA GLU A 166 18.86 4.21 15.93
C GLU A 166 18.74 4.58 17.42
N TYR A 167 18.33 5.81 17.71
CA TYR A 167 18.14 6.26 19.10
C TYR A 167 17.18 5.35 19.90
N GLU A 168 16.20 4.75 19.22
CA GLU A 168 15.17 3.92 19.84
C GLU A 168 15.65 2.52 20.25
N THR A 169 16.74 2.00 19.66
CA THR A 169 17.34 0.71 20.05
C THR A 169 18.34 0.86 21.20
N ILE A 170 18.77 2.10 21.48
CA ILE A 170 19.56 2.41 22.66
C ILE A 170 18.71 2.07 23.90
N THR A 171 19.26 1.16 24.69
CA THR A 171 18.64 0.49 25.84
C THR A 171 17.89 1.46 26.75
N GLU A 172 16.70 1.07 27.22
CA GLU A 172 15.86 1.85 28.15
C GLU A 172 16.62 2.32 29.41
N THR A 173 17.69 1.60 29.80
CA THR A 173 18.62 1.95 30.89
C THR A 173 19.34 3.28 30.69
N LEU A 174 19.61 3.70 29.45
CA LEU A 174 20.24 4.99 29.14
C LEU A 174 19.25 6.16 29.18
N ARG A 175 17.97 5.90 28.86
CA ARG A 175 16.89 6.91 28.87
C ARG A 175 16.33 7.18 30.27
N ARG A 176 16.24 6.16 31.14
CA ARG A 176 15.67 6.28 32.50
C ARG A 176 16.52 7.08 33.51
N ARG A 177 17.76 7.45 33.18
CA ARG A 177 18.71 8.04 34.16
C ARG A 177 18.84 9.58 34.11
N GLY A 178 18.00 10.29 33.35
CA GLY A 178 17.76 11.75 33.49
C GLY A 178 18.94 12.72 33.25
N LEU A 179 20.15 12.23 32.96
CA LEU A 179 21.39 13.03 32.90
C LEU A 179 22.04 13.09 31.50
N VAL A 180 21.33 12.60 30.47
CA VAL A 180 21.81 12.57 29.09
C VAL A 180 21.06 13.62 28.28
N GLY A 181 21.78 14.54 27.64
CA GLY A 181 21.21 15.50 26.71
C GLY A 181 20.89 14.82 25.39
N THR A 182 19.75 15.11 24.79
CA THR A 182 19.44 14.64 23.44
C THR A 182 19.40 15.82 22.48
N ILE A 183 20.05 15.66 21.34
CA ILE A 183 20.05 16.65 20.26
C ILE A 183 19.46 15.97 19.04
N ASP A 184 18.25 16.38 18.70
CA ASP A 184 17.58 15.94 17.48
C ASP A 184 18.08 16.78 16.30
N LEU A 185 18.73 16.16 15.32
CA LEU A 185 19.15 16.84 14.09
C LEU A 185 18.12 16.72 12.96
N ASP A 186 17.11 15.85 13.09
CA ASP A 186 15.98 15.79 12.15
C ASP A 186 14.95 16.88 12.46
N ALA A 187 14.69 17.13 13.75
CA ALA A 187 13.82 18.20 14.20
C ALA A 187 14.46 19.57 13.88
N GLY A 188 13.96 20.25 12.85
CA GLY A 188 14.49 21.53 12.36
C GLY A 188 15.14 21.48 10.97
N ILE A 189 15.08 20.35 10.27
CA ILE A 189 15.36 20.30 8.82
C ILE A 189 14.25 21.05 8.09
N ASN A 190 14.50 22.33 7.82
CA ASN A 190 13.57 23.22 7.14
C ASN A 190 14.09 23.58 5.75
N ARG A 191 13.18 23.94 4.84
CA ARG A 191 13.55 24.39 3.49
C ARG A 191 14.54 25.57 3.50
N LEU A 192 14.46 26.44 4.50
CA LEU A 192 15.44 27.51 4.73
C LEU A 192 16.87 26.99 4.94
N MET A 193 17.02 25.85 5.62
CA MET A 193 18.32 25.22 5.83
C MET A 193 18.91 24.70 4.51
N PHE A 194 18.09 24.08 3.66
CA PHE A 194 18.49 23.64 2.33
C PHE A 194 18.94 24.80 1.44
N LEU A 195 18.19 25.91 1.46
CA LEU A 195 18.54 27.12 0.73
C LEU A 195 19.90 27.67 1.16
N GLU A 196 20.18 27.66 2.46
CA GLU A 196 21.44 28.19 2.99
C GLU A 196 22.63 27.26 2.69
N ILE A 197 22.44 25.93 2.78
CA ILE A 197 23.45 24.95 2.34
C ILE A 197 23.75 25.13 0.85
N ALA A 198 22.71 25.23 0.01
CA ALA A 198 22.85 25.43 -1.43
C ALA A 198 23.52 26.78 -1.76
N ARG A 199 23.20 27.87 -1.05
CA ARG A 199 23.88 29.17 -1.16
C ARG A 199 25.37 29.03 -0.86
N ARG A 200 25.71 28.35 0.23
CA ARG A 200 27.09 28.16 0.66
C ARG A 200 27.89 27.31 -0.32
N GLN A 201 27.33 26.20 -0.80
CA GLN A 201 27.98 25.37 -1.83
C GLN A 201 28.13 26.14 -3.15
N SER A 202 27.14 26.95 -3.52
CA SER A 202 27.23 27.82 -4.70
C SER A 202 28.36 28.84 -4.57
N ARG A 203 28.55 29.45 -3.39
CA ARG A 203 29.70 30.34 -3.12
C ARG A 203 31.03 29.60 -3.17
N LYS A 204 31.12 28.41 -2.55
CA LYS A 204 32.32 27.56 -2.53
C LYS A 204 32.81 27.23 -3.95
N TYR A 205 31.89 26.82 -4.83
CA TYR A 205 32.21 26.40 -6.19
C TYR A 205 32.10 27.52 -7.25
N GLY A 206 31.68 28.73 -6.86
CA GLY A 206 31.51 29.86 -7.77
C GLY A 206 30.36 29.69 -8.77
N ILE A 207 29.28 29.00 -8.37
CA ILE A 207 28.09 28.74 -9.18
C ILE A 207 27.15 29.95 -9.12
N LYS A 208 26.71 30.45 -10.28
CA LYS A 208 25.84 31.65 -10.40
C LYS A 208 24.33 31.34 -10.46
N LEU A 209 23.94 30.08 -10.31
CA LEU A 209 22.53 29.68 -10.35
C LEU A 209 21.80 30.10 -9.07
N ASN A 210 20.48 30.35 -9.18
CA ASN A 210 19.65 30.65 -8.02
C ASN A 210 19.55 29.40 -7.11
N PRO A 211 20.03 29.46 -5.85
CA PRO A 211 20.00 28.33 -4.92
C PRO A 211 18.59 27.77 -4.67
N ALA A 212 17.55 28.60 -4.74
CA ALA A 212 16.17 28.14 -4.60
C ALA A 212 15.75 27.19 -5.72
N LYS A 213 16.14 27.52 -6.97
CA LYS A 213 15.86 26.65 -8.13
C LYS A 213 16.67 25.36 -8.08
N ILE A 214 17.89 25.38 -7.52
CA ILE A 214 18.69 24.16 -7.35
C ILE A 214 18.00 23.21 -6.38
N VAL A 215 17.58 23.71 -5.22
CA VAL A 215 16.86 22.91 -4.20
C VAL A 215 15.55 22.37 -4.78
N GLU A 216 14.77 23.20 -5.47
CA GLU A 216 13.53 22.77 -6.15
C GLU A 216 13.78 21.66 -7.18
N VAL A 217 14.82 21.79 -8.00
CA VAL A 217 15.19 20.76 -8.99
C VAL A 217 15.62 19.44 -8.32
N LEU A 218 16.36 19.50 -7.23
CA LEU A 218 16.76 18.31 -6.47
C LEU A 218 15.56 17.66 -5.79
N GLU A 219 14.67 18.46 -5.19
CA GLU A 219 13.40 17.99 -4.60
C GLU A 219 12.53 17.30 -5.67
N ASP A 220 12.31 17.94 -6.82
CA ASP A 220 11.47 17.39 -7.90
C ASP A 220 12.07 16.11 -8.51
N SER A 221 13.40 16.08 -8.67
CA SER A 221 14.08 14.90 -9.22
C SER A 221 14.07 13.71 -8.26
N LEU A 222 14.18 13.94 -6.95
CA LEU A 222 14.03 12.88 -5.94
C LEU A 222 12.56 12.45 -5.80
N ARG A 223 11.61 13.40 -5.89
CA ARG A 223 10.16 13.15 -5.88
C ARG A 223 9.69 12.27 -7.03
N ALA A 224 10.29 12.37 -8.21
CA ALA A 224 9.93 11.54 -9.36
C ALA A 224 10.34 10.06 -9.21
N VAL A 225 11.23 9.73 -8.26
CA VAL A 225 12.00 8.48 -8.28
C VAL A 225 11.88 7.64 -6.99
N GLY A 226 11.39 8.18 -5.85
CA GLY A 226 11.23 7.38 -4.61
C GLY A 226 10.94 8.17 -3.32
N ASN A 227 10.65 7.45 -2.20
CA ASN A 227 10.18 7.98 -0.90
C ASN A 227 11.28 8.66 -0.05
N THR A 228 12.34 9.15 -0.67
CA THR A 228 13.50 9.73 0.04
C THR A 228 13.37 11.25 0.11
N ARG A 229 13.27 11.78 1.34
CA ARG A 229 13.36 13.22 1.63
C ARG A 229 14.78 13.69 1.30
N LEU A 230 14.89 14.88 0.71
CA LEU A 230 16.18 15.54 0.49
C LEU A 230 16.85 15.77 1.85
N THR A 231 18.07 15.27 2.05
CA THR A 231 18.87 15.53 3.24
C THR A 231 19.91 16.62 2.99
N PRO A 232 20.46 17.24 4.05
CA PRO A 232 21.60 18.15 3.93
C PRO A 232 22.78 17.53 3.17
N ALA A 233 23.07 16.25 3.44
CA ALA A 233 24.13 15.51 2.75
C ALA A 233 23.83 15.34 1.26
N ASP A 234 22.58 15.05 0.88
CA ASP A 234 22.19 14.91 -0.53
C ASP A 234 22.44 16.18 -1.34
N ILE A 235 22.19 17.35 -0.74
CA ILE A 235 22.51 18.63 -1.38
C ILE A 235 24.01 18.72 -1.62
N VAL A 236 24.84 18.51 -0.59
CA VAL A 236 26.30 18.58 -0.72
C VAL A 236 26.80 17.58 -1.78
N ASN A 237 26.34 16.33 -1.71
CA ASN A 237 26.68 15.27 -2.67
C ASN A 237 26.25 15.63 -4.10
N ALA A 238 25.09 16.25 -4.29
CA ALA A 238 24.66 16.71 -5.61
C ALA A 238 25.64 17.72 -6.21
N PHE A 239 26.07 18.71 -5.42
CA PHE A 239 27.08 19.68 -5.85
C PHE A 239 28.41 19.00 -6.18
N ASP A 240 28.86 18.04 -5.37
CA ASP A 240 30.12 17.32 -5.57
C ASP A 240 30.07 16.43 -6.84
N ILE A 241 28.95 15.75 -7.11
CA ILE A 241 28.74 14.98 -8.34
C ILE A 241 28.84 15.90 -9.56
N VAL A 242 28.11 17.03 -9.56
CA VAL A 242 28.12 18.01 -10.66
C VAL A 242 29.53 18.53 -10.91
N MET A 243 30.25 18.92 -9.86
CA MET A 243 31.61 19.44 -9.98
C MET A 243 32.61 18.39 -10.46
N THR A 244 32.44 17.14 -10.03
CA THR A 244 33.24 16.00 -10.50
C THR A 244 33.01 15.75 -11.99
N GLU A 245 31.77 15.79 -12.46
CA GLU A 245 31.46 15.60 -13.88
C GLU A 245 32.02 16.71 -14.76
N LYS A 246 31.91 17.97 -14.33
CA LYS A 246 32.44 19.11 -15.09
C LYS A 246 33.96 19.17 -15.07
N SER A 247 34.61 18.62 -14.05
CA SER A 247 36.08 18.55 -13.97
C SER A 247 36.69 17.39 -14.73
N ARG A 248 36.00 16.24 -14.89
CA ARG A 248 36.48 15.07 -15.67
C ARG A 248 37.04 15.38 -17.07
N PRO A 249 36.34 16.13 -17.96
CA PRO A 249 36.87 16.42 -19.30
C PRO A 249 38.09 17.36 -19.26
N ILE A 250 38.20 18.20 -18.24
CA ILE A 250 39.34 19.10 -18.04
C ILE A 250 40.53 18.33 -17.46
N GLN A 251 40.30 17.40 -16.53
CA GLN A 251 41.31 16.49 -15.99
C GLN A 251 41.93 15.62 -17.09
N ARG A 252 41.11 15.07 -18.00
CA ARG A 252 41.61 14.34 -19.19
C ARG A 252 42.51 15.23 -20.07
N LYS A 253 42.08 16.46 -20.37
CA LYS A 253 42.88 17.44 -21.13
C LYS A 253 44.11 17.97 -20.38
N LEU A 254 44.09 17.92 -19.04
CA LEU A 254 45.21 18.28 -18.17
C LEU A 254 46.27 17.18 -18.16
N ILE A 255 45.88 15.91 -18.13
CA ILE A 255 46.82 14.79 -18.27
C ILE A 255 47.62 14.94 -19.58
N ASP A 256 46.98 15.38 -20.67
CA ASP A 256 47.66 15.69 -21.94
C ASP A 256 48.52 16.98 -21.91
N LYS A 257 48.25 17.92 -21.00
CA LYS A 257 48.92 19.23 -20.89
C LYS A 257 49.88 19.40 -19.71
N VAL A 258 50.02 18.40 -18.83
CA VAL A 258 50.92 18.44 -17.66
C VAL A 258 52.40 18.54 -18.07
N LYS A 259 52.74 18.41 -19.36
CA LYS A 259 54.06 18.79 -19.89
C LYS A 259 54.34 20.30 -19.97
N ASN A 260 53.33 21.19 -19.92
CA ASN A 260 53.55 22.64 -20.00
C ASN A 260 52.97 23.40 -18.79
N ARG A 261 53.89 23.89 -17.95
CA ARG A 261 53.63 24.74 -16.79
C ARG A 261 53.02 26.08 -17.21
N ARG A 262 51.70 26.21 -17.05
CA ARG A 262 50.94 27.39 -16.56
C ARG A 262 49.46 27.17 -16.83
N THR A 263 48.71 26.79 -15.81
CA THR A 263 47.26 26.59 -15.90
C THR A 263 46.53 27.80 -15.32
N LYS A 264 45.83 28.56 -16.19
CA LYS A 264 44.83 29.56 -15.77
C LYS A 264 43.72 28.83 -14.99
N LYS A 265 43.35 29.33 -13.80
CA LYS A 265 42.15 28.87 -13.07
C LYS A 265 40.92 29.04 -13.95
N VAL A 266 40.40 27.95 -14.52
CA VAL A 266 39.12 27.94 -15.23
C VAL A 266 38.02 27.98 -14.17
N GLY A 267 37.12 28.96 -14.25
CA GLY A 267 35.98 29.08 -13.32
C GLY A 267 34.89 28.05 -13.63
N LEU A 268 35.09 26.79 -13.22
CA LEU A 268 34.17 25.68 -13.47
C LEU A 268 32.72 25.95 -13.05
N GLY A 269 32.50 26.67 -11.95
CA GLY A 269 31.16 26.99 -11.45
C GLY A 269 30.27 27.78 -12.43
N ARG A 270 30.86 28.47 -13.42
CA ARG A 270 30.11 29.21 -14.44
C ARG A 270 29.52 28.32 -15.55
N LEU A 271 30.01 27.09 -15.67
CA LEU A 271 29.59 26.11 -16.70
C LEU A 271 28.50 25.15 -16.19
N VAL A 272 28.09 25.31 -14.93
CA VAL A 272 27.09 24.47 -14.28
C VAL A 272 25.69 24.96 -14.65
N THR A 273 24.83 24.02 -15.06
CA THR A 273 23.43 24.25 -15.43
C THR A 273 22.48 23.49 -14.50
N LEU A 274 21.19 23.85 -14.50
CA LEU A 274 20.17 23.13 -13.72
C LEU A 274 20.00 21.67 -14.16
N ASN A 275 20.25 21.36 -15.44
CA ASN A 275 20.18 19.98 -15.94
C ASN A 275 21.28 19.09 -15.36
N ASP A 276 22.44 19.65 -15.00
CA ASP A 276 23.51 18.89 -14.34
C ASP A 276 23.06 18.44 -12.94
N PHE A 277 22.31 19.29 -12.21
CA PHE A 277 21.73 18.93 -10.92
C PHE A 277 20.62 17.87 -11.05
N ARG A 278 19.82 17.89 -12.13
CA ARG A 278 18.87 16.79 -12.43
C ARG A 278 19.59 15.47 -12.66
N ALA A 279 20.69 15.48 -13.41
CA ALA A 279 21.49 14.30 -13.67
C ALA A 279 22.15 13.76 -12.39
N ALA A 280 22.67 14.65 -11.54
CA ALA A 280 23.24 14.29 -10.24
C ALA A 280 22.20 13.66 -9.30
N ALA A 281 20.98 14.23 -9.24
CA ALA A 281 19.89 13.69 -8.42
C ALA A 281 19.51 12.25 -8.80
N ARG A 282 19.51 11.91 -10.09
CA ARG A 282 19.26 10.53 -10.57
C ARG A 282 20.31 9.53 -10.08
N ARG A 283 21.55 9.96 -9.81
CA ARG A 283 22.63 9.10 -9.31
C ARG A 283 22.67 8.95 -7.80
N LEU A 284 22.17 9.92 -7.04
CA LEU A 284 22.00 9.80 -5.59
C LEU A 284 21.16 8.55 -5.23
N LYS A 285 20.21 8.17 -6.10
CA LYS A 285 19.40 6.95 -6.02
C LYS A 285 20.23 5.67 -5.82
N THR A 286 21.34 5.52 -6.53
CA THR A 286 22.08 4.26 -6.56
C THR A 286 22.77 3.98 -5.22
N TYR A 287 23.21 5.03 -4.52
CA TYR A 287 23.86 4.91 -3.20
C TYR A 287 22.85 4.62 -2.08
N THR A 288 21.72 5.33 -2.03
CA THR A 288 20.67 5.13 -0.99
C THR A 288 19.91 3.81 -1.13
N SER A 289 19.95 3.16 -2.29
CA SER A 289 19.32 1.85 -2.51
C SER A 289 20.13 0.69 -1.94
N GLN A 290 21.46 0.83 -1.86
CA GLN A 290 22.38 -0.21 -1.39
C GLN A 290 22.54 -0.24 0.14
N GLU A 291 22.35 0.89 0.82
CA GLU A 291 22.51 1.00 2.29
C GLU A 291 21.26 0.70 3.12
N LYS A 292 20.13 0.30 2.51
CA LYS A 292 18.90 0.04 3.28
C LYS A 292 19.02 -1.25 4.10
N THR A 293 19.46 -1.11 5.34
CA THR A 293 19.39 -2.11 6.41
C THR A 293 17.95 -2.51 6.73
N GLU A 294 17.79 -3.66 7.40
CA GLU A 294 16.52 -4.21 7.90
C GLU A 294 15.70 -3.21 8.75
N ALA A 295 16.30 -2.16 9.30
CA ALA A 295 15.61 -1.07 9.97
C ALA A 295 14.62 -0.30 9.06
N ALA A 296 14.94 -0.15 7.76
CA ALA A 296 14.01 0.40 6.77
C ALA A 296 12.81 -0.52 6.49
N ARG A 297 12.93 -1.82 6.82
CA ARG A 297 11.83 -2.79 6.78
C ARG A 297 10.97 -2.76 8.05
N ARG A 298 11.46 -2.21 9.17
CA ARG A 298 10.66 -1.93 10.37
C ARG A 298 9.88 -0.61 10.27
N SER A 299 10.37 0.35 9.48
CA SER A 299 9.77 1.69 9.31
C SER A 299 8.62 1.77 8.27
N VAL A 300 7.97 0.65 7.95
CA VAL A 300 7.04 0.55 6.80
C VAL A 300 5.79 1.43 6.95
N ASN A 301 5.45 1.88 8.15
CA ASN A 301 4.23 2.66 8.39
C ASN A 301 4.43 4.18 8.29
N ARG A 302 5.67 4.71 8.34
CA ARG A 302 5.93 6.16 8.36
C ARG A 302 6.39 6.65 6.98
N ILE A 303 5.60 7.53 6.37
CA ILE A 303 5.82 8.08 5.03
C ILE A 303 5.85 9.61 5.13
N ALA A 304 6.73 10.24 4.36
CA ALA A 304 6.64 11.67 4.06
C ALA A 304 5.85 11.82 2.75
N PRO A 305 4.60 12.30 2.78
CA PRO A 305 3.75 12.35 1.59
C PRO A 305 4.28 13.38 0.58
N ARG A 306 4.22 13.00 -0.69
CA ARG A 306 4.69 13.84 -1.81
C ARG A 306 3.57 14.69 -2.39
N GLU A 307 2.34 14.26 -2.17
CA GLU A 307 1.11 14.87 -2.63
C GLU A 307 0.92 16.25 -2.01
N ARG A 308 0.33 17.17 -2.77
CA ARG A 308 0.02 18.55 -2.38
C ARG A 308 -1.42 18.90 -2.76
N TYR A 309 -1.94 20.05 -2.32
CA TYR A 309 -3.34 20.42 -2.63
C TYR A 309 -3.66 20.52 -4.11
N ARG A 310 -2.65 20.85 -4.93
CA ARG A 310 -2.72 20.90 -6.39
C ARG A 310 -2.87 19.54 -7.07
N ASP A 311 -2.58 18.45 -6.36
CA ASP A 311 -2.65 17.08 -6.87
C ASP A 311 -4.02 16.43 -6.59
N VAL A 312 -4.95 17.15 -5.95
CA VAL A 312 -6.31 16.70 -5.64
C VAL A 312 -7.31 17.60 -6.38
N GLY A 313 -8.02 17.04 -7.36
CA GLY A 313 -9.12 17.73 -8.07
C GLY A 313 -10.50 17.36 -7.52
N GLY A 314 -11.48 18.27 -7.65
CA GLY A 314 -12.86 18.03 -7.22
C GLY A 314 -13.07 18.11 -5.70
N LEU A 315 -14.16 17.47 -5.23
CA LEU A 315 -14.64 17.52 -3.84
C LEU A 315 -15.00 18.95 -3.39
N HIS A 316 -15.70 19.70 -4.25
CA HIS A 316 -16.09 21.08 -3.98
C HIS A 316 -16.94 21.15 -2.69
N GLY A 317 -16.68 22.17 -1.87
CA GLY A 317 -17.30 22.35 -0.55
C GLY A 317 -16.62 21.52 0.56
N VAL A 318 -16.53 20.20 0.40
CA VAL A 318 -15.99 19.30 1.44
C VAL A 318 -14.47 19.42 1.59
N LYS A 319 -13.74 19.57 0.48
CA LYS A 319 -12.27 19.67 0.48
C LYS A 319 -11.76 20.82 1.35
N ASP A 320 -12.34 22.01 1.19
CA ASP A 320 -11.90 23.21 1.91
C ASP A 320 -12.20 23.11 3.40
N GLU A 321 -13.32 22.50 3.77
CA GLU A 321 -13.69 22.25 5.17
C GLU A 321 -12.70 21.27 5.83
N ILE A 322 -12.42 20.14 5.18
CA ILE A 322 -11.44 19.15 5.65
C ILE A 322 -10.06 19.80 5.84
N ILE A 323 -9.60 20.58 4.84
CA ILE A 323 -8.30 21.23 4.88
C ILE A 323 -8.22 22.20 6.08
N LYS A 324 -9.24 23.02 6.30
CA LYS A 324 -9.27 23.99 7.40
C LYS A 324 -9.24 23.30 8.76
N GLU A 325 -10.09 22.29 8.97
CA GLU A 325 -10.19 21.61 10.26
C GLU A 325 -8.92 20.83 10.62
N ILE A 326 -8.37 20.07 9.66
CA ILE A 326 -7.19 19.27 9.91
C ILE A 326 -5.96 20.16 10.06
N SER A 327 -5.81 21.22 9.26
CA SER A 327 -4.67 22.13 9.40
C SER A 327 -4.71 22.89 10.72
N LEU A 328 -5.90 23.28 11.20
CA LEU A 328 -6.07 23.88 12.53
C LEU A 328 -5.72 22.88 13.65
N ALA A 329 -6.08 21.61 13.49
CA ALA A 329 -5.74 20.57 14.47
C ALA A 329 -4.24 20.24 14.53
N LEU A 330 -3.50 20.52 13.46
CA LEU A 330 -2.04 20.34 13.40
C LEU A 330 -1.26 21.52 14.00
N ASP A 331 -1.87 22.71 14.10
CA ASP A 331 -1.27 23.92 14.68
C ASP A 331 -1.80 24.19 16.11
N ALA A 332 -1.30 23.41 17.09
CA ALA A 332 -1.75 23.59 18.47
C ALA A 332 -1.35 24.93 19.10
N ASP A 333 -0.30 25.59 18.61
CA ASP A 333 0.10 26.90 19.14
C ASP A 333 -0.97 27.96 18.85
N LEU A 334 -1.55 27.91 17.65
CA LEU A 334 -2.68 28.77 17.27
C LEU A 334 -3.94 28.38 18.03
N ALA A 335 -4.23 27.09 18.17
CA ALA A 335 -5.42 26.61 18.89
C ALA A 335 -5.40 26.99 20.38
N VAL A 336 -4.25 26.84 21.05
CA VAL A 336 -4.07 27.22 22.46
C VAL A 336 -4.21 28.73 22.66
N LYS A 337 -3.62 29.55 21.78
CA LYS A 337 -3.78 31.02 21.82
C LYS A 337 -5.22 31.46 21.59
N ALA A 338 -5.97 30.71 20.78
CA ALA A 338 -7.38 30.97 20.49
C ALA A 338 -8.34 30.43 21.57
N GLY A 339 -7.86 29.66 22.56
CA GLY A 339 -8.72 29.01 23.55
C GLY A 339 -9.64 27.93 22.96
N TYR A 340 -9.28 27.39 21.79
CA TYR A 340 -10.08 26.39 21.06
C TYR A 340 -9.43 25.01 21.20
N LEU A 341 -10.24 23.98 21.51
CA LEU A 341 -9.77 22.60 21.57
C LEU A 341 -10.10 21.90 20.23
N PRO A 342 -9.12 21.66 19.35
CA PRO A 342 -9.39 21.12 18.03
C PRO A 342 -9.77 19.63 18.09
N PRO A 343 -10.67 19.17 17.20
CA PRO A 343 -10.98 17.76 17.07
C PRO A 343 -9.75 16.98 16.62
N LYS A 344 -9.52 15.82 17.24
CA LYS A 344 -8.31 15.01 17.02
C LYS A 344 -8.56 13.79 16.13
N GLY A 345 -9.81 13.37 16.01
CA GLY A 345 -10.24 12.22 15.22
C GLY A 345 -11.18 12.64 14.10
N PHE A 346 -10.84 12.27 12.87
CA PHE A 346 -11.68 12.43 11.68
C PHE A 346 -12.02 11.08 11.03
N ILE A 347 -13.26 10.87 10.58
CA ILE A 347 -13.61 9.73 9.72
C ILE A 347 -13.83 10.20 8.29
N PHE A 348 -13.17 9.55 7.34
CA PHE A 348 -13.42 9.69 5.91
C PHE A 348 -14.20 8.47 5.44
N TYR A 349 -15.43 8.66 4.97
CA TYR A 349 -16.26 7.57 4.50
C TYR A 349 -16.81 7.83 3.09
N GLY A 350 -17.18 6.77 2.37
CA GLY A 350 -17.77 6.87 1.03
C GLY A 350 -17.25 5.78 0.08
N PRO A 351 -17.68 5.76 -1.19
CA PRO A 351 -17.30 4.71 -2.14
C PRO A 351 -15.77 4.60 -2.36
N PRO A 352 -15.27 3.43 -2.80
CA PRO A 352 -13.86 3.26 -3.12
C PRO A 352 -13.43 4.14 -4.30
N GLY A 353 -12.15 4.53 -4.31
CA GLY A 353 -11.58 5.30 -5.44
C GLY A 353 -11.99 6.78 -5.49
N THR A 354 -12.59 7.32 -4.44
CA THR A 354 -12.99 8.74 -4.29
C THR A 354 -11.88 9.66 -3.77
N GLY A 355 -10.69 9.12 -3.47
CA GLY A 355 -9.52 9.93 -3.09
C GLY A 355 -9.35 10.18 -1.59
N LYS A 356 -10.00 9.41 -0.70
CA LYS A 356 -9.85 9.49 0.77
C LYS A 356 -8.38 9.51 1.21
N THR A 357 -7.61 8.50 0.82
CA THR A 357 -6.17 8.38 1.13
C THR A 357 -5.34 9.47 0.44
N LEU A 358 -5.73 9.91 -0.75
CA LEU A 358 -5.01 10.94 -1.52
C LEU A 358 -5.14 12.32 -0.84
N LEU A 359 -6.34 12.70 -0.39
CA LEU A 359 -6.56 13.97 0.29
C LEU A 359 -5.82 14.02 1.64
N ALA A 360 -5.86 12.94 2.42
CA ALA A 360 -5.12 12.85 3.68
C ALA A 360 -3.61 13.05 3.47
N LYS A 361 -3.04 12.39 2.44
CA LYS A 361 -1.63 12.57 2.05
C LYS A 361 -1.33 13.99 1.59
N ALA A 362 -2.21 14.61 0.80
CA ALA A 362 -2.04 15.99 0.34
C ALA A 362 -2.03 16.99 1.50
N ILE A 363 -2.88 16.80 2.51
CA ILE A 363 -2.90 17.63 3.72
C ILE A 363 -1.62 17.47 4.53
N ALA A 364 -1.17 16.23 4.72
CA ALA A 364 0.10 16.01 5.41
C ALA A 364 1.29 16.59 4.63
N GLY A 365 1.25 16.51 3.30
CA GLY A 365 2.30 17.01 2.42
C GLY A 365 2.36 18.54 2.40
N GLU A 366 1.23 19.23 2.37
CA GLU A 366 1.22 20.70 2.40
C GLU A 366 1.70 21.26 3.74
N ASN A 367 1.34 20.61 4.84
CA ASN A 367 1.75 21.01 6.19
C ASN A 367 3.15 20.48 6.58
N ASP A 368 3.83 19.74 5.69
CA ASP A 368 5.14 19.11 5.92
C ASP A 368 5.19 18.26 7.22
N VAL A 369 4.10 17.55 7.54
CA VAL A 369 3.95 16.70 8.73
C VAL A 369 4.17 15.22 8.42
N TRP A 370 4.51 14.42 9.43
CA TRP A 370 4.70 12.98 9.25
C TRP A 370 3.37 12.27 8.99
N PHE A 371 3.34 11.32 8.05
CA PHE A 371 2.13 10.57 7.71
C PHE A 371 2.33 9.08 8.01
N TYR A 372 1.50 8.53 8.89
CA TYR A 372 1.49 7.13 9.22
C TYR A 372 0.38 6.44 8.44
N ASN A 373 0.72 5.62 7.44
CA ASN A 373 -0.29 4.89 6.67
C ASN A 373 -0.42 3.47 7.19
N ILE A 374 -1.56 3.15 7.78
CA ILE A 374 -1.82 1.86 8.43
C ILE A 374 -2.99 1.22 7.71
N ASN A 375 -2.77 0.03 7.16
CA ASN A 375 -3.86 -0.74 6.59
C ASN A 375 -4.48 -1.61 7.69
N GLY A 376 -5.79 -1.50 7.93
CA GLY A 376 -6.48 -2.21 9.01
C GLY A 376 -6.21 -3.72 9.04
N PRO A 377 -6.35 -4.48 7.93
CA PRO A 377 -6.07 -5.91 7.92
C PRO A 377 -4.63 -6.27 8.30
N SER A 378 -3.66 -5.38 8.02
CA SER A 378 -2.25 -5.63 8.33
C SER A 378 -1.94 -5.63 9.84
N ILE A 379 -2.80 -4.97 10.64
CA ILE A 379 -2.69 -4.96 12.10
C ILE A 379 -3.10 -6.31 12.70
N LEU A 380 -4.14 -6.94 12.13
CA LEU A 380 -4.64 -8.24 12.60
C LEU A 380 -3.74 -9.41 12.22
N GLN A 381 -3.03 -9.32 11.09
CA GLN A 381 -2.16 -10.39 10.57
C GLN A 381 -0.83 -10.58 11.35
N GLY A 382 -0.61 -9.87 12.46
CA GLY A 382 0.42 -10.23 13.43
C GLY A 382 1.87 -10.18 12.95
N ARG A 383 2.20 -9.42 11.87
CA ARG A 383 3.58 -9.26 11.37
C ARG A 383 4.59 -8.75 12.42
N TYR A 384 4.11 -8.28 13.57
CA TYR A 384 4.91 -7.71 14.67
C TYR A 384 4.63 -8.35 16.04
N GLY A 385 3.91 -9.46 16.10
CA GLY A 385 3.43 -10.05 17.35
C GLY A 385 2.03 -9.56 17.72
N ASP A 386 1.82 -9.15 18.97
CA ASP A 386 0.52 -8.76 19.52
C ASP A 386 -0.07 -7.49 18.83
N PRO A 387 -1.28 -7.55 18.24
CA PRO A 387 -1.94 -6.42 17.59
C PRO A 387 -2.10 -5.19 18.48
N GLU A 388 -2.37 -5.38 19.78
CA GLU A 388 -2.52 -4.28 20.75
C GLU A 388 -1.22 -3.50 20.93
N LYS A 389 -0.10 -4.24 21.05
CA LYS A 389 1.23 -3.66 21.19
C LYS A 389 1.60 -2.87 19.94
N THR A 390 1.25 -3.37 18.77
CA THR A 390 1.51 -2.71 17.49
C THR A 390 0.83 -1.34 17.42
N ILE A 391 -0.44 -1.24 17.84
CA ILE A 391 -1.17 0.04 17.90
C ILE A 391 -0.51 0.99 18.89
N ARG A 392 -0.17 0.51 20.09
CA ARG A 392 0.51 1.32 21.10
C ARG A 392 1.85 1.87 20.60
N ASP A 393 2.64 1.04 19.93
CA ASP A 393 3.94 1.42 19.38
C ASP A 393 3.80 2.46 18.26
N ILE A 394 2.78 2.33 17.41
CA ILE A 394 2.46 3.31 16.36
C ILE A 394 2.10 4.67 16.96
N PHE A 395 1.16 4.72 17.93
CA PHE A 395 0.75 5.97 18.56
C PHE A 395 1.89 6.60 19.37
N ALA A 396 2.72 5.78 20.03
CA ALA A 396 3.91 6.25 20.72
C ALA A 396 4.94 6.85 19.75
N ASP A 397 5.16 6.24 18.58
CA ASP A 397 6.05 6.79 17.56
C ASP A 397 5.49 8.08 16.94
N ALA A 398 4.18 8.13 16.63
CA ALA A 398 3.54 9.32 16.11
C ALA A 398 3.62 10.50 17.08
N ARG A 399 3.40 10.26 18.39
CA ARG A 399 3.57 11.28 19.45
C ARG A 399 5.00 11.80 19.55
N LYS A 400 6.01 10.93 19.41
CA LYS A 400 7.43 11.33 19.42
C LYS A 400 7.81 12.19 18.23
N ASN A 401 7.18 11.94 17.07
CA ASN A 401 7.48 12.64 15.82
C ASN A 401 6.47 13.76 15.50
N ALA A 402 5.62 14.16 16.46
CA ALA A 402 4.62 15.19 16.21
C ALA A 402 5.27 16.52 15.73
N PRO A 403 4.66 17.25 14.77
CA PRO A 403 3.33 17.06 14.22
C PRO A 403 3.20 15.87 13.25
N ALA A 404 2.13 15.09 13.39
CA ALA A 404 1.91 13.86 12.62
C ALA A 404 0.41 13.58 12.34
N ILE A 405 0.13 12.93 11.22
CA ILE A 405 -1.17 12.35 10.87
C ILE A 405 -1.06 10.83 10.92
N ILE A 406 -1.93 10.19 11.67
CA ILE A 406 -2.14 8.74 11.64
C ILE A 406 -3.36 8.45 10.77
N PHE A 407 -3.16 7.74 9.66
CA PHE A 407 -4.21 7.36 8.72
C PHE A 407 -4.43 5.85 8.77
N PHE A 408 -5.61 5.45 9.23
CA PHE A 408 -6.09 4.07 9.20
C PHE A 408 -6.93 3.88 7.95
N ASP A 409 -6.41 3.16 6.95
CA ASP A 409 -7.20 2.69 5.81
C ASP A 409 -7.94 1.41 6.21
N GLU A 410 -9.17 1.24 5.71
CA GLU A 410 -10.05 0.11 6.06
C GLU A 410 -10.20 -0.06 7.59
N ILE A 411 -10.46 1.05 8.30
CA ILE A 411 -10.59 1.05 9.77
C ILE A 411 -11.73 0.13 10.27
N ASP A 412 -12.73 -0.13 9.41
CA ASP A 412 -13.81 -1.08 9.64
C ASP A 412 -13.34 -2.52 9.85
N SER A 413 -12.18 -2.90 9.28
CA SER A 413 -11.59 -4.23 9.50
C SER A 413 -11.06 -4.44 10.92
N ILE A 414 -10.57 -3.39 11.57
CA ILE A 414 -10.02 -3.44 12.95
C ILE A 414 -11.01 -2.97 13.99
N ALA A 415 -12.13 -2.37 13.57
CA ALA A 415 -13.13 -1.86 14.46
C ALA A 415 -14.59 -1.99 13.99
N PRO A 416 -15.04 -3.23 13.72
CA PRO A 416 -16.46 -3.50 13.49
C PRO A 416 -17.27 -3.34 14.79
N LYS A 417 -18.60 -3.29 14.66
CA LYS A 417 -19.54 -3.31 15.80
C LYS A 417 -19.27 -4.50 16.72
N ARG A 418 -19.21 -4.23 18.02
CA ARG A 418 -19.02 -5.25 19.07
C ARG A 418 -20.17 -6.25 19.11
N GLY A 419 -19.85 -7.52 19.42
CA GLY A 419 -20.86 -8.52 19.82
C GLY A 419 -20.90 -9.81 19.00
N THR A 420 -20.11 -9.96 17.94
CA THR A 420 -20.08 -11.21 17.11
C THR A 420 -18.69 -11.58 16.57
N HIS A 421 -17.62 -10.90 16.98
CA HIS A 421 -16.28 -11.04 16.39
C HIS A 421 -15.21 -11.54 17.39
N ASP A 422 -14.04 -11.89 16.85
CA ASP A 422 -12.87 -12.42 17.56
C ASP A 422 -12.46 -11.52 18.75
N PRO A 423 -12.25 -12.07 19.97
CA PRO A 423 -11.77 -11.32 21.14
C PRO A 423 -10.48 -10.51 20.92
N ILE A 424 -9.68 -10.84 19.90
CA ILE A 424 -8.52 -10.06 19.49
C ILE A 424 -8.95 -8.68 18.94
N VAL A 425 -10.02 -8.64 18.14
CA VAL A 425 -10.54 -7.41 17.53
C VAL A 425 -11.10 -6.48 18.60
N ASP A 426 -11.87 -7.00 19.56
CA ASP A 426 -12.42 -6.21 20.66
C ASP A 426 -11.32 -5.55 21.52
N ARG A 427 -10.19 -6.24 21.72
CA ARG A 427 -9.03 -5.69 22.43
C ARG A 427 -8.30 -4.62 21.62
N VAL A 428 -8.20 -4.80 20.31
CA VAL A 428 -7.67 -3.79 19.36
C VAL A 428 -8.53 -2.52 19.39
N VAL A 429 -9.86 -2.64 19.33
CA VAL A 429 -10.79 -1.51 19.44
C VAL A 429 -10.62 -0.78 20.77
N SER A 430 -10.52 -1.54 21.87
CA SER A 430 -10.32 -0.97 23.21
C SER A 430 -8.98 -0.23 23.33
N GLN A 431 -7.91 -0.74 22.71
CA GLN A 431 -6.62 -0.06 22.67
C GLN A 431 -6.66 1.21 21.81
N LEU A 432 -7.36 1.20 20.66
CA LEU A 432 -7.55 2.40 19.83
C LEU A 432 -8.28 3.51 20.59
N LEU A 433 -9.38 3.17 21.27
CA LEU A 433 -10.12 4.11 22.12
C LEU A 433 -9.22 4.67 23.22
N THR A 434 -8.42 3.82 23.86
CA THR A 434 -7.49 4.22 24.92
C THR A 434 -6.41 5.18 24.40
N GLU A 435 -5.87 4.98 23.20
CA GLU A 435 -4.88 5.90 22.62
C GLU A 435 -5.49 7.23 22.17
N ILE A 436 -6.76 7.25 21.75
CA ILE A 436 -7.49 8.48 21.40
C ILE A 436 -7.90 9.26 22.66
N ASP A 437 -8.33 8.57 23.73
CA ASP A 437 -8.78 9.15 25.01
C ASP A 437 -7.64 9.45 25.99
N GLY A 438 -6.45 8.91 25.73
CA GLY A 438 -5.43 8.65 26.76
C GLY A 438 -5.03 9.84 27.65
N PHE A 439 -4.54 9.50 28.84
CA PHE A 439 -4.02 10.44 29.86
C PHE A 439 -2.92 11.41 29.37
N THR A 440 -2.29 11.11 28.23
CA THR A 440 -1.29 11.97 27.61
C THR A 440 -1.98 12.70 26.46
N PRO A 441 -2.08 14.04 26.46
CA PRO A 441 -2.71 14.75 25.37
C PRO A 441 -1.97 14.44 24.06
N LEU A 442 -2.70 13.90 23.07
CA LEU A 442 -2.28 13.89 21.66
C LEU A 442 -2.02 15.35 21.26
N THR A 443 -0.79 15.79 21.43
CA THR A 443 -0.30 17.13 21.13
C THR A 443 0.23 17.06 19.71
N ASN A 444 -0.40 17.78 18.79
CA ASN A 444 -0.04 17.83 17.36
C ASN A 444 -0.13 16.48 16.62
N VAL A 445 -0.94 15.52 17.11
CA VAL A 445 -1.21 14.26 16.39
C VAL A 445 -2.69 14.21 16.02
N VAL A 446 -2.95 14.08 14.71
CA VAL A 446 -4.29 13.94 14.15
C VAL A 446 -4.49 12.49 13.72
N VAL A 447 -5.65 11.91 14.03
CA VAL A 447 -6.03 10.56 13.62
C VAL A 447 -7.15 10.64 12.57
N ILE A 448 -6.98 9.95 11.46
CA ILE A 448 -7.94 9.86 10.36
C ILE A 448 -8.24 8.39 10.11
N GLY A 449 -9.51 7.98 10.24
CA GLY A 449 -9.98 6.65 9.84
C GLY A 449 -10.71 6.71 8.51
N ALA A 450 -10.30 5.91 7.53
CA ALA A 450 -10.97 5.79 6.25
C ALA A 450 -11.72 4.45 6.16
N THR A 451 -13.00 4.52 5.78
CA THR A 451 -13.85 3.33 5.57
C THR A 451 -14.71 3.50 4.32
N ASN A 452 -15.14 2.40 3.72
CA ASN A 452 -16.20 2.44 2.71
C ASN A 452 -17.60 2.22 3.32
N ARG A 453 -17.66 1.70 4.55
CA ARG A 453 -18.86 1.27 5.26
C ARG A 453 -18.84 1.87 6.68
N ILE A 454 -19.44 3.04 6.84
CA ILE A 454 -19.48 3.71 8.16
C ILE A 454 -20.46 3.02 9.11
N GLU A 455 -21.48 2.37 8.57
CA GLU A 455 -22.57 1.71 9.29
C GLU A 455 -22.16 0.47 10.08
N ILE A 456 -21.01 -0.13 9.75
CA ILE A 456 -20.45 -1.31 10.44
C ILE A 456 -19.42 -0.95 11.50
N LEU A 457 -19.01 0.33 11.60
CA LEU A 457 -18.01 0.77 12.57
C LEU A 457 -18.56 0.75 14.00
N ASP A 458 -17.69 0.48 14.98
CA ASP A 458 -18.03 0.56 16.41
C ASP A 458 -18.56 1.96 16.79
N THR A 459 -19.70 2.01 17.47
CA THR A 459 -20.35 3.27 17.87
C THR A 459 -19.46 4.10 18.79
N ALA A 460 -18.71 3.45 19.71
CA ALA A 460 -17.84 4.16 20.63
C ALA A 460 -16.68 4.86 19.91
N LEU A 461 -16.16 4.28 18.81
CA LEU A 461 -15.18 4.98 17.98
C LEU A 461 -15.82 6.14 17.22
N LEU A 462 -17.02 5.98 16.66
CA LEU A 462 -17.73 7.08 15.97
C LEU A 462 -17.89 8.31 16.87
N GLU A 463 -18.15 8.12 18.17
CA GLU A 463 -18.24 9.20 19.15
C GLU A 463 -16.88 9.89 19.42
N ARG A 464 -15.77 9.15 19.35
CA ARG A 464 -14.41 9.69 19.55
C ARG A 464 -13.84 10.38 18.31
N PHE A 465 -14.20 9.89 17.14
CA PHE A 465 -13.94 10.60 15.90
C PHE A 465 -15.01 11.68 15.69
N THR A 466 -14.79 12.86 16.25
CA THR A 466 -15.83 13.90 16.37
C THR A 466 -16.37 14.43 15.03
N ARG A 467 -15.61 14.31 13.94
CA ARG A 467 -15.98 14.84 12.62
C ARG A 467 -15.94 13.74 11.57
N HIS A 468 -17.03 13.59 10.82
CA HIS A 468 -17.17 12.60 9.75
C HIS A 468 -17.39 13.31 8.42
N PHE A 469 -16.58 12.96 7.42
CA PHE A 469 -16.62 13.55 6.08
C PHE A 469 -16.99 12.52 5.03
N ASN A 470 -18.04 12.83 4.25
CA ASN A 470 -18.53 11.98 3.17
C ASN A 470 -17.83 12.31 1.85
N PHE A 471 -17.18 11.33 1.26
CA PHE A 471 -16.56 11.39 -0.06
C PHE A 471 -17.53 10.79 -1.08
N THR A 472 -17.94 11.61 -2.05
CA THR A 472 -18.88 11.20 -3.10
C THR A 472 -18.20 11.14 -4.45
N TYR A 473 -18.84 10.51 -5.43
CA TYR A 473 -18.39 10.62 -6.81
C TYR A 473 -18.54 12.07 -7.31
N PRO A 474 -17.70 12.49 -8.29
CA PRO A 474 -17.76 13.85 -8.84
C PRO A 474 -19.17 14.18 -9.31
N LYS A 475 -19.78 15.20 -8.71
CA LYS A 475 -21.19 15.56 -8.94
C LYS A 475 -21.37 16.33 -10.25
N ASN A 476 -20.39 17.16 -10.58
CA ASN A 476 -20.46 18.11 -11.69
C ASN A 476 -19.29 17.93 -12.67
N ASN A 477 -19.52 18.33 -13.92
CA ASN A 477 -18.49 18.34 -14.95
C ASN A 477 -17.26 19.20 -14.58
N ALA A 478 -17.45 20.24 -13.77
CA ALA A 478 -16.36 21.05 -13.25
C ALA A 478 -15.38 20.24 -12.39
N GLU A 479 -15.88 19.40 -11.47
CA GLU A 479 -15.03 18.54 -10.63
C GLU A 479 -14.30 17.48 -11.45
N LYS A 480 -15.01 16.84 -12.40
CA LYS A 480 -14.40 15.89 -13.34
C LYS A 480 -13.29 16.55 -14.15
N LEU A 481 -13.50 17.79 -14.63
CA LEU A 481 -12.52 18.55 -15.39
C LEU A 481 -11.26 18.85 -14.56
N GLU A 482 -11.41 19.21 -13.29
CA GLU A 482 -10.27 19.44 -12.39
C GLU A 482 -9.44 18.18 -12.18
N ILE A 483 -10.10 17.05 -11.88
CA ILE A 483 -9.44 15.74 -11.73
C ILE A 483 -8.69 15.40 -13.01
N LEU A 484 -9.34 15.56 -14.16
CA LEU A 484 -8.75 15.28 -15.46
C LEU A 484 -7.52 16.15 -15.73
N LYS A 485 -7.60 17.46 -15.47
CA LYS A 485 -6.48 18.41 -15.64
C LYS A 485 -5.26 18.00 -14.80
N VAL A 486 -5.49 17.56 -13.56
CA VAL A 486 -4.42 17.09 -12.67
C VAL A 486 -3.71 15.87 -13.28
N HIS A 487 -4.46 14.89 -13.77
CA HIS A 487 -3.86 13.67 -14.35
C HIS A 487 -3.24 13.90 -15.74
N LEU A 488 -3.85 14.74 -16.58
CA LEU A 488 -3.33 15.11 -17.89
C LEU A 488 -2.03 15.92 -17.83
N ARG A 489 -1.78 16.65 -16.73
CA ARG A 489 -0.54 17.40 -16.53
C ARG A 489 0.72 16.54 -16.69
N ARG A 490 0.65 15.25 -16.39
CA ARG A 490 1.78 14.31 -16.53
C ARG A 490 2.11 13.97 -17.98
N TYR A 491 1.15 14.17 -18.88
CA TYR A 491 1.21 13.80 -20.29
C TYR A 491 1.05 15.01 -21.21
N SER A 492 1.19 16.24 -20.70
CA SER A 492 1.00 17.47 -21.48
C SER A 492 1.89 17.52 -22.71
N ASP A 493 3.12 17.02 -22.60
CA ASP A 493 4.11 17.04 -23.70
C ASP A 493 3.81 15.96 -24.76
N ALA A 494 3.05 14.93 -24.40
CA ALA A 494 2.67 13.86 -25.29
C ALA A 494 1.29 14.10 -25.94
N LEU A 495 0.47 14.98 -25.38
CA LEU A 495 -0.88 15.28 -25.87
C LEU A 495 -0.83 16.01 -27.21
N GLU A 496 -1.75 15.70 -28.11
CA GLU A 496 -1.88 16.44 -29.37
C GLU A 496 -2.24 17.92 -29.11
N GLU A 497 -1.55 18.86 -29.77
CA GLU A 497 -1.65 20.31 -29.50
C GLU A 497 -3.07 20.89 -29.56
N LYS A 498 -3.97 20.23 -30.30
CA LYS A 498 -5.37 20.66 -30.48
C LYS A 498 -6.33 20.13 -29.42
N ILE A 499 -5.93 19.13 -28.64
CA ILE A 499 -6.80 18.46 -27.67
C ILE A 499 -6.80 19.22 -26.35
N THR A 500 -7.99 19.60 -25.89
CA THR A 500 -8.16 20.19 -24.56
C THR A 500 -8.71 19.18 -23.56
N ALA A 501 -8.52 19.48 -22.27
CA ALA A 501 -9.15 18.72 -21.18
C ALA A 501 -10.69 18.65 -21.31
N ASN A 502 -11.32 19.64 -21.94
CA ASN A 502 -12.77 19.63 -22.20
C ASN A 502 -13.16 18.61 -23.26
N ASP A 503 -12.32 18.36 -24.26
CA ASP A 503 -12.64 17.39 -25.32
C ASP A 503 -12.57 15.96 -24.80
N VAL A 504 -11.58 15.69 -23.96
CA VAL A 504 -11.47 14.42 -23.24
C VAL A 504 -12.65 14.26 -22.26
N LEU A 505 -13.11 15.34 -21.61
CA LEU A 505 -14.27 15.29 -20.71
C LEU A 505 -15.55 14.82 -21.42
N LYS A 506 -15.80 15.24 -22.67
CA LYS A 506 -16.98 14.82 -23.45
C LYS A 506 -17.07 13.30 -23.61
N ILE A 507 -15.93 12.61 -23.68
CA ILE A 507 -15.87 11.14 -23.72
C ILE A 507 -16.36 10.54 -22.39
N PHE A 508 -16.04 11.19 -21.27
CA PHE A 508 -16.39 10.78 -19.92
C PHE A 508 -17.81 11.22 -19.47
N GLU A 509 -18.45 12.16 -20.15
CA GLU A 509 -19.78 12.69 -19.78
C GLU A 509 -20.87 11.62 -19.76
N LYS A 510 -20.77 10.61 -20.62
CA LYS A 510 -21.77 9.53 -20.74
C LYS A 510 -21.75 8.53 -19.57
N LYS A 511 -20.80 8.64 -18.63
CA LYS A 511 -20.58 7.62 -17.59
C LYS A 511 -20.33 8.22 -16.20
N ILE A 512 -20.84 7.54 -15.17
CA ILE A 512 -20.50 7.83 -13.77
C ILE A 512 -19.19 7.10 -13.47
N LEU A 513 -18.12 7.85 -13.23
CA LEU A 513 -16.78 7.31 -13.01
C LEU A 513 -16.19 7.83 -11.72
N SER A 514 -15.48 6.96 -11.01
CA SER A 514 -14.70 7.35 -9.85
C SER A 514 -13.46 8.16 -10.26
N PRO A 515 -12.96 9.07 -9.41
CA PRO A 515 -11.70 9.78 -9.66
C PRO A 515 -10.54 8.84 -9.97
N ARG A 516 -10.44 7.71 -9.27
CA ARG A 516 -9.45 6.65 -9.55
C ARG A 516 -9.61 6.10 -10.97
N LYS A 517 -10.83 5.77 -11.40
CA LYS A 517 -11.06 5.23 -12.74
C LYS A 517 -10.73 6.25 -13.84
N ILE A 518 -11.03 7.54 -13.62
CA ILE A 518 -10.61 8.62 -14.53
C ILE A 518 -9.09 8.66 -14.66
N ALA A 519 -8.37 8.55 -13.53
CA ALA A 519 -6.91 8.50 -13.54
C ALA A 519 -6.36 7.26 -14.28
N ASP A 520 -6.99 6.10 -14.06
CA ASP A 520 -6.61 4.83 -14.70
C ASP A 520 -6.79 4.92 -16.22
N VAL A 521 -7.93 5.43 -16.70
CA VAL A 521 -8.19 5.61 -18.15
C VAL A 521 -7.16 6.55 -18.79
N VAL A 522 -6.77 7.64 -18.12
CA VAL A 522 -5.74 8.56 -18.63
C VAL A 522 -4.37 7.86 -18.74
N ASN A 523 -4.02 7.04 -17.74
CA ASN A 523 -2.77 6.27 -17.78
C ASN A 523 -2.81 5.18 -18.86
N ASP A 524 -3.95 4.49 -18.99
CA ASP A 524 -4.14 3.41 -19.97
C ASP A 524 -4.14 3.96 -21.40
N ALA A 525 -4.68 5.16 -21.64
CA ALA A 525 -4.58 5.82 -22.94
C ALA A 525 -3.11 6.01 -23.37
N ASN A 526 -2.26 6.51 -22.47
CA ASN A 526 -0.83 6.63 -22.76
C ASN A 526 -0.11 5.28 -22.81
N ARG A 527 -0.58 4.27 -22.06
CA ARG A 527 -0.10 2.89 -22.14
C ARG A 527 -0.35 2.28 -23.51
N LEU A 528 -1.54 2.46 -24.08
CA LEU A 528 -1.91 1.99 -25.42
C LEU A 528 -1.00 2.63 -26.48
N ARG A 529 -0.85 3.96 -26.44
CA ARG A 529 0.09 4.69 -27.30
C ARG A 529 1.52 4.15 -27.20
N ALA A 530 2.00 3.84 -26.00
CA ALA A 530 3.34 3.30 -25.80
C ALA A 530 3.49 1.88 -26.40
N LYS A 531 2.46 1.03 -26.27
CA LYS A 531 2.45 -0.31 -26.88
C LYS A 531 2.45 -0.23 -28.41
N GLU A 532 1.71 0.70 -29.00
CA GLU A 532 1.70 0.95 -30.45
C GLU A 532 3.09 1.36 -30.97
N LEU A 533 3.78 2.25 -30.25
CA LEU A 533 5.16 2.64 -30.55
C LEU A 533 6.15 1.46 -30.44
N GLU A 534 5.99 0.62 -29.43
CA GLU A 534 6.79 -0.59 -29.29
C GLU A 534 6.52 -1.57 -30.45
N ALA A 535 5.25 -1.81 -30.78
CA ALA A 535 4.85 -2.67 -31.89
C ALA A 535 5.42 -2.18 -33.21
N CYS A 536 5.36 -0.87 -33.48
CA CYS A 536 5.97 -0.23 -34.65
C CYS A 536 7.47 -0.51 -34.72
N ARG A 537 8.19 -0.31 -33.62
CA ARG A 537 9.64 -0.55 -33.55
C ARG A 537 9.99 -2.02 -33.78
N ARG A 538 9.26 -2.94 -33.15
CA ARG A 538 9.46 -4.39 -33.30
C ARG A 538 9.18 -4.85 -34.72
N LEU A 539 8.15 -4.30 -35.36
CA LEU A 539 7.82 -4.59 -36.77
C LEU A 539 8.92 -4.10 -37.71
N LEU A 540 9.44 -2.88 -37.51
CA LEU A 540 10.58 -2.34 -38.27
C LEU A 540 11.86 -3.17 -38.11
N GLU A 541 12.13 -3.69 -36.92
CA GLU A 541 13.25 -4.61 -36.68
C GLU A 541 13.02 -5.94 -37.42
N ALA A 542 11.82 -6.51 -37.33
CA ALA A 542 11.47 -7.78 -37.97
C ALA A 542 11.57 -7.72 -39.51
N LEU A 543 11.13 -6.62 -40.13
CA LEU A 543 11.23 -6.37 -41.57
C LEU A 543 12.68 -6.46 -42.09
N LYS A 544 13.70 -6.23 -41.24
CA LYS A 544 15.12 -6.35 -41.61
C LYS A 544 15.64 -7.79 -41.60
N TYR A 545 14.99 -8.71 -40.89
CA TYR A 545 15.46 -10.08 -40.65
C TYR A 545 14.65 -11.16 -41.39
N GLY A 546 13.69 -10.79 -42.25
CA GLY A 546 12.94 -11.70 -43.15
C GLY A 546 11.44 -11.85 -42.84
N GLN A 547 10.70 -12.49 -43.76
CA GLN A 547 9.23 -12.63 -43.71
C GLN A 547 8.73 -13.44 -42.52
N GLU A 548 9.41 -14.53 -42.14
CA GLU A 548 8.97 -15.44 -41.06
C GLU A 548 8.92 -14.76 -39.68
N LYS A 549 9.93 -13.94 -39.36
CA LYS A 549 9.93 -13.13 -38.12
C LYS A 549 8.92 -12.01 -38.16
N THR A 550 8.62 -11.48 -39.34
CA THR A 550 7.66 -10.39 -39.52
C THR A 550 6.25 -10.88 -39.19
N GLU A 551 5.83 -12.05 -39.68
CA GLU A 551 4.47 -12.55 -39.40
C GLU A 551 4.29 -12.97 -37.95
N LYS A 552 5.33 -13.52 -37.31
CA LYS A 552 5.30 -13.81 -35.88
C LYS A 552 5.11 -12.55 -35.01
N ILE A 553 5.72 -11.44 -35.41
CA ILE A 553 5.56 -10.15 -34.71
C ILE A 553 4.20 -9.54 -35.01
N LYS A 554 3.69 -9.63 -36.25
CA LYS A 554 2.34 -9.18 -36.59
C LYS A 554 1.27 -9.93 -35.80
N GLU A 555 1.43 -11.23 -35.61
CA GLU A 555 0.51 -12.04 -34.82
C GLU A 555 0.56 -11.68 -33.33
N LEU A 556 1.77 -11.52 -32.77
CA LEU A 556 1.97 -11.19 -31.35
C LEU A 556 1.43 -9.81 -30.97
N PHE A 557 1.61 -8.81 -31.86
CA PHE A 557 1.20 -7.42 -31.63
C PHE A 557 -0.03 -7.02 -32.45
N LYS A 558 -0.84 -7.98 -32.90
CA LYS A 558 -1.94 -7.75 -33.85
C LYS A 558 -2.83 -6.57 -33.46
N ALA A 559 -3.35 -6.58 -32.23
CA ALA A 559 -4.23 -5.53 -31.73
C ALA A 559 -3.54 -4.15 -31.60
N ASP A 560 -2.26 -4.12 -31.25
CA ASP A 560 -1.49 -2.86 -31.16
C ASP A 560 -1.19 -2.30 -32.56
N LEU A 561 -0.86 -3.16 -33.53
CA LEU A 561 -0.61 -2.76 -34.91
C LEU A 561 -1.89 -2.30 -35.61
N GLU A 562 -3.02 -2.97 -35.39
CA GLU A 562 -4.33 -2.54 -35.90
C GLU A 562 -4.68 -1.12 -35.43
N ARG A 563 -4.52 -0.84 -34.12
CA ARG A 563 -4.71 0.52 -33.59
C ARG A 563 -3.75 1.54 -34.19
N LEU A 564 -2.47 1.20 -34.31
CA LEU A 564 -1.46 2.05 -34.92
C LEU A 564 -1.82 2.38 -36.38
N PHE A 565 -2.22 1.37 -37.16
CA PHE A 565 -2.57 1.53 -38.57
C PHE A 565 -3.85 2.33 -38.76
N GLU A 566 -4.86 2.12 -37.91
CA GLU A 566 -6.07 2.93 -37.87
C GLU A 566 -5.75 4.41 -37.57
N ASN A 567 -4.90 4.67 -36.56
CA ASN A 567 -4.48 6.03 -36.20
C ASN A 567 -3.63 6.74 -37.25
N LEU A 568 -2.91 5.99 -38.09
CA LEU A 568 -2.07 6.49 -39.18
C LEU A 568 -2.79 6.49 -40.54
N ASN A 569 -4.02 5.97 -40.62
CA ASN A 569 -4.76 5.72 -41.86
C ASN A 569 -3.95 4.92 -42.89
N ILE A 570 -3.28 3.85 -42.45
CA ILE A 570 -2.47 2.96 -43.30
C ILE A 570 -3.23 1.65 -43.52
N GLY A 571 -3.33 1.19 -44.76
CA GLY A 571 -3.84 -0.15 -45.07
C GLY A 571 -2.77 -1.21 -44.78
N LEU A 572 -3.19 -2.39 -44.29
CA LEU A 572 -2.31 -3.52 -43.93
C LEU A 572 -1.40 -4.00 -45.10
N ASP A 573 -1.77 -3.71 -46.34
CA ASP A 573 -1.10 -4.16 -47.57
C ASP A 573 -0.38 -3.04 -48.35
N ASP A 574 -0.17 -1.86 -47.75
CA ASP A 574 0.49 -0.74 -48.43
C ASP A 574 2.00 -1.00 -48.65
N PRO A 575 2.50 -0.96 -49.91
CA PRO A 575 3.91 -1.23 -50.22
C PRO A 575 4.90 -0.21 -49.60
N GLU A 576 4.44 0.95 -49.11
CA GLU A 576 5.27 1.95 -48.42
C GLU A 576 5.24 1.86 -46.88
N ILE A 577 4.64 0.83 -46.28
CA ILE A 577 4.53 0.67 -44.81
C ILE A 577 5.88 0.88 -44.10
N ALA A 578 6.95 0.26 -44.61
CA ALA A 578 8.27 0.37 -43.99
C ALA A 578 8.82 1.80 -43.95
N ARG A 579 8.51 2.62 -44.98
CA ARG A 579 8.96 4.01 -45.07
C ARG A 579 8.12 4.91 -44.14
N LYS A 580 6.81 4.68 -44.08
CA LYS A 580 5.89 5.42 -43.20
C LYS A 580 6.19 5.13 -41.72
N LEU A 581 6.39 3.86 -41.35
CA LEU A 581 6.70 3.47 -39.97
C LEU A 581 8.05 4.00 -39.47
N GLN A 582 9.06 4.15 -40.35
CA GLN A 582 10.34 4.75 -39.98
C GLN A 582 10.23 6.21 -39.49
N THR A 583 9.17 6.92 -39.86
CA THR A 583 8.92 8.30 -39.44
C THR A 583 8.19 8.42 -38.11
N VAL A 584 7.72 7.29 -37.56
CA VAL A 584 6.97 7.22 -36.30
C VAL A 584 7.96 7.21 -35.12
N ASP A 585 7.94 8.29 -34.36
CA ASP A 585 8.73 8.49 -33.14
C ASP A 585 7.80 9.04 -32.05
N PRO A 586 8.10 8.86 -30.74
CA PRO A 586 7.35 9.53 -29.66
C PRO A 586 7.10 11.02 -29.87
N SER A 587 7.96 11.71 -30.61
CA SER A 587 7.84 13.14 -30.93
C SER A 587 6.74 13.45 -31.97
N ASN A 588 6.47 12.52 -32.89
CA ASN A 588 5.57 12.71 -34.04
C ASN A 588 4.27 11.89 -33.94
N TYR A 589 4.13 11.04 -32.93
CA TYR A 589 2.93 10.24 -32.67
C TYR A 589 2.32 10.65 -31.33
N PRO A 590 1.49 11.71 -31.28
CA PRO A 590 0.94 12.23 -30.04
C PRO A 590 -0.21 11.38 -29.49
N LEU A 591 -0.54 11.60 -28.23
CA LEU A 591 -1.70 11.04 -27.54
C LEU A 591 -2.98 11.73 -28.01
N LYS A 592 -3.72 11.04 -28.87
CA LYS A 592 -5.00 11.45 -29.47
C LYS A 592 -6.22 11.08 -28.62
N LEU A 593 -7.38 11.70 -28.89
CA LEU A 593 -8.70 11.36 -28.30
C LEU A 593 -9.05 9.88 -28.46
N TYR A 594 -8.71 9.30 -29.62
CA TYR A 594 -8.86 7.87 -29.91
C TYR A 594 -8.33 6.96 -28.80
N HIS A 595 -7.15 7.25 -28.24
CA HIS A 595 -6.56 6.41 -27.19
C HIS A 595 -7.37 6.48 -25.89
N PHE A 596 -8.00 7.62 -25.59
CA PHE A 596 -8.87 7.77 -24.41
C PHE A 596 -10.19 7.01 -24.62
N GLU A 597 -10.75 7.02 -25.83
CA GLU A 597 -11.93 6.22 -26.17
C GLU A 597 -11.63 4.72 -26.05
N LYS A 598 -10.54 4.25 -26.67
CA LYS A 598 -10.11 2.85 -26.59
C LYS A 598 -9.74 2.42 -25.18
N ALA A 599 -9.11 3.28 -24.40
CA ALA A 599 -8.83 2.99 -22.99
C ALA A 599 -10.12 2.87 -22.18
N LEU A 600 -11.14 3.70 -22.46
CA LEU A 600 -12.44 3.64 -21.80
C LEU A 600 -13.27 2.41 -22.22
N GLU A 601 -13.13 1.95 -23.46
CA GLU A 601 -13.69 0.69 -23.95
C GLU A 601 -13.01 -0.50 -23.23
N GLY A 602 -11.68 -0.56 -23.22
CA GLY A 602 -10.93 -1.64 -22.58
C GLY A 602 -11.07 -1.70 -21.05
N THR A 603 -11.39 -0.58 -20.39
CA THR A 603 -11.65 -0.58 -18.94
C THR A 603 -13.03 -1.11 -18.54
N LEU A 604 -13.95 -1.26 -19.50
CA LEU A 604 -15.18 -2.04 -19.33
C LEU A 604 -14.87 -3.53 -19.47
N ASP A 605 -13.94 -3.88 -20.36
CA ASP A 605 -13.59 -5.26 -20.68
C ASP A 605 -12.74 -5.95 -19.58
N GLU A 606 -11.96 -5.28 -18.73
CA GLU A 606 -11.21 -6.05 -17.72
C GLU A 606 -12.11 -6.67 -16.62
N ASN A 607 -13.22 -6.03 -16.24
CA ASN A 607 -14.17 -6.63 -15.27
C ASN A 607 -15.32 -7.38 -15.97
N VAL A 608 -15.76 -6.91 -17.15
CA VAL A 608 -16.88 -7.50 -17.88
C VAL A 608 -16.40 -8.52 -18.90
N GLU A 609 -15.17 -8.51 -19.38
CA GLU A 609 -14.58 -9.55 -20.26
C GLU A 609 -13.89 -10.65 -19.45
N GLU A 610 -13.33 -10.41 -18.25
CA GLU A 610 -13.01 -11.54 -17.35
C GLU A 610 -14.29 -12.16 -16.80
N ALA A 611 -15.29 -11.36 -16.37
CA ALA A 611 -16.59 -11.91 -16.02
C ALA A 611 -17.31 -12.50 -17.24
N ARG A 612 -17.29 -11.89 -18.44
CA ARG A 612 -17.89 -12.47 -19.67
C ARG A 612 -17.11 -13.67 -20.14
N LYS A 613 -15.77 -13.71 -20.09
CA LYS A 613 -15.00 -14.92 -20.44
C LYS A 613 -15.25 -16.01 -19.41
N MET A 614 -15.39 -15.67 -18.12
CA MET A 614 -15.82 -16.62 -17.10
C MET A 614 -17.27 -17.09 -17.32
N ILE A 615 -18.17 -16.22 -17.78
CA ILE A 615 -19.58 -16.52 -18.10
C ILE A 615 -19.70 -17.29 -19.43
N GLU A 616 -18.92 -16.96 -20.46
CA GLU A 616 -18.84 -17.64 -21.77
C GLU A 616 -18.11 -18.99 -21.67
N HIS A 617 -17.24 -19.17 -20.68
CA HIS A 617 -16.68 -20.45 -20.27
C HIS A 617 -17.43 -21.09 -19.08
N THR A 618 -18.72 -20.78 -18.88
CA THR A 618 -19.56 -21.73 -18.15
C THR A 618 -19.59 -23.00 -19.00
N VAL A 619 -18.92 -24.07 -18.57
CA VAL A 619 -18.90 -25.38 -19.24
C VAL A 619 -20.29 -25.99 -19.10
N ARG A 620 -21.30 -25.42 -19.76
CA ARG A 620 -22.65 -25.97 -19.81
C ARG A 620 -22.64 -27.07 -20.85
N ILE A 621 -22.76 -28.31 -20.39
CA ILE A 621 -22.76 -29.48 -21.25
C ILE A 621 -24.09 -29.49 -22.00
N GLN A 622 -24.04 -29.47 -23.33
CA GLN A 622 -25.23 -29.40 -24.19
C GLN A 622 -26.02 -30.72 -24.25
N LYS A 623 -25.42 -31.81 -23.76
CA LYS A 623 -26.05 -33.13 -23.68
C LYS A 623 -26.55 -33.39 -22.26
N PRO A 624 -27.75 -33.97 -22.09
CA PRO A 624 -28.19 -34.48 -20.81
C PRO A 624 -27.15 -35.49 -20.27
N GLU A 625 -26.78 -35.37 -19.00
CA GLU A 625 -25.85 -36.28 -18.34
C GLU A 625 -26.40 -36.69 -16.97
N VAL A 626 -26.00 -37.87 -16.51
CA VAL A 626 -26.34 -38.38 -15.19
C VAL A 626 -25.51 -37.67 -14.13
N GLY A 627 -26.14 -37.32 -13.00
CA GLY A 627 -25.50 -36.72 -11.85
C GLY A 627 -25.15 -35.25 -12.02
N LYS A 628 -25.58 -34.58 -13.10
CA LYS A 628 -25.26 -33.17 -13.36
C LYS A 628 -26.50 -32.29 -13.41
N SER A 629 -26.55 -31.25 -12.59
CA SER A 629 -27.64 -30.27 -12.59
C SER A 629 -27.11 -28.83 -12.63
N TYR A 630 -28.00 -27.88 -12.90
CA TYR A 630 -27.64 -26.48 -13.12
C TYR A 630 -28.35 -25.58 -12.10
N GLY A 631 -27.58 -24.96 -11.22
CA GLY A 631 -28.09 -24.15 -10.10
C GLY A 631 -27.71 -22.68 -10.23
N LEU A 632 -28.60 -21.77 -9.84
CA LEU A 632 -28.27 -20.34 -9.74
C LEU A 632 -27.53 -20.05 -8.45
N ILE A 633 -26.35 -19.47 -8.59
CA ILE A 633 -25.43 -19.15 -7.50
C ILE A 633 -25.24 -17.62 -7.47
N ALA A 634 -25.24 -17.04 -6.27
CA ALA A 634 -24.85 -15.65 -6.07
C ALA A 634 -23.39 -15.57 -5.63
N LEU A 635 -22.64 -14.62 -6.19
CA LEU A 635 -21.26 -14.29 -5.82
C LEU A 635 -21.26 -13.06 -4.88
N GLY A 636 -20.51 -13.15 -3.78
CA GLY A 636 -20.32 -12.05 -2.82
C GLY A 636 -21.44 -11.86 -1.78
N GLU A 637 -21.18 -10.96 -0.81
CA GLU A 637 -22.12 -10.66 0.29
C GLU A 637 -23.42 -10.05 -0.28
N GLN A 638 -24.49 -10.84 -0.31
CA GLN A 638 -25.82 -10.50 -0.86
C GLN A 638 -25.95 -10.35 -2.39
N GLY A 639 -25.06 -10.94 -3.18
CA GLY A 639 -25.18 -10.92 -4.65
C GLY A 639 -24.68 -9.62 -5.30
N GLY A 640 -23.89 -8.82 -4.58
CA GLY A 640 -23.31 -7.57 -5.07
C GLY A 640 -22.22 -7.72 -6.14
N LEU A 641 -21.72 -8.94 -6.39
CA LEU A 641 -20.76 -9.25 -7.48
C LEU A 641 -21.44 -9.89 -8.71
N GLY A 642 -22.79 -9.99 -8.70
CA GLY A 642 -23.55 -10.69 -9.73
C GLY A 642 -23.86 -12.14 -9.37
N GLY A 643 -24.70 -12.80 -10.18
CA GLY A 643 -24.95 -14.24 -10.08
C GLY A 643 -24.37 -15.00 -11.26
N LEU A 644 -24.22 -16.31 -11.10
CA LEU A 644 -23.75 -17.22 -12.14
C LEU A 644 -24.57 -18.52 -12.12
N VAL A 645 -24.68 -19.18 -13.27
CA VAL A 645 -25.18 -20.56 -13.36
C VAL A 645 -24.03 -21.51 -13.06
N GLY A 646 -24.06 -22.19 -11.91
CA GLY A 646 -23.09 -23.22 -11.57
C GLY A 646 -23.51 -24.60 -12.07
N VAL A 647 -22.53 -25.41 -12.45
CA VAL A 647 -22.73 -26.83 -12.73
C VAL A 647 -22.48 -27.61 -11.45
N ILE A 648 -23.44 -28.43 -11.06
CA ILE A 648 -23.34 -29.28 -9.87
C ILE A 648 -23.20 -30.71 -10.35
N GLU A 649 -22.08 -31.32 -10.03
CA GLU A 649 -21.78 -32.72 -10.36
C GLU A 649 -21.84 -33.55 -9.08
N VAL A 650 -22.64 -34.61 -9.11
CA VAL A 650 -22.79 -35.55 -8.01
C VAL A 650 -22.39 -36.93 -8.48
N VAL A 651 -21.35 -37.47 -7.86
CA VAL A 651 -20.87 -38.82 -8.09
C VAL A 651 -21.20 -39.66 -6.86
N VAL A 652 -21.84 -40.80 -7.09
CA VAL A 652 -22.24 -41.72 -6.02
C VAL A 652 -21.40 -42.98 -6.13
N ASN A 653 -20.73 -43.36 -5.05
CA ASN A 653 -20.12 -44.67 -4.89
C ASN A 653 -21.08 -45.61 -4.14
N PRO A 654 -21.65 -46.63 -4.80
CA PRO A 654 -22.60 -47.55 -4.17
C PRO A 654 -21.98 -48.46 -3.10
N ASN A 655 -20.66 -48.67 -3.11
CA ASN A 655 -19.93 -49.49 -2.14
C ASN A 655 -19.21 -48.61 -1.11
N GLY A 656 -19.98 -47.83 -0.35
CA GLY A 656 -19.47 -46.81 0.58
C GLY A 656 -19.79 -47.09 2.05
N SER A 657 -19.68 -46.04 2.84
CA SER A 657 -20.01 -46.00 4.27
C SER A 657 -21.14 -45.01 4.60
N GLY A 658 -21.80 -44.44 3.58
CA GLY A 658 -22.84 -43.43 3.75
C GLY A 658 -22.32 -42.00 3.92
N LYS A 659 -21.10 -41.71 3.49
CA LYS A 659 -20.48 -40.39 3.67
C LYS A 659 -20.89 -39.44 2.57
N VAL A 660 -21.41 -38.27 2.94
CA VAL A 660 -21.61 -37.14 2.03
C VAL A 660 -20.40 -36.21 2.14
N GLN A 661 -19.71 -35.98 1.03
CA GLN A 661 -18.55 -35.09 0.92
C GLN A 661 -18.75 -34.09 -0.21
N VAL A 662 -18.27 -32.87 0.01
CA VAL A 662 -18.23 -31.82 -1.03
C VAL A 662 -16.77 -31.63 -1.45
N ILE A 663 -16.48 -31.76 -2.73
CA ILE A 663 -15.13 -31.68 -3.33
C ILE A 663 -14.95 -30.30 -3.96
N GLY A 664 -13.80 -29.64 -3.74
CA GLY A 664 -13.42 -28.38 -4.42
C GLY A 664 -12.88 -27.27 -3.49
N SER A 665 -12.35 -26.19 -4.06
CA SER A 665 -11.84 -25.01 -3.30
C SER A 665 -12.96 -24.14 -2.71
N GLU A 666 -14.21 -24.35 -3.14
CA GLU A 666 -15.41 -23.61 -2.72
C GLU A 666 -16.16 -24.25 -1.54
N THR A 667 -15.52 -25.18 -0.83
CA THR A 667 -16.09 -25.89 0.33
C THR A 667 -16.63 -24.91 1.37
N GLY A 668 -17.95 -24.81 1.45
CA GLY A 668 -18.66 -24.08 2.50
C GLY A 668 -19.50 -25.02 3.35
N GLU A 669 -19.52 -24.80 4.66
CA GLU A 669 -20.37 -25.55 5.60
C GLU A 669 -21.84 -25.57 5.16
N SER A 670 -22.33 -24.50 4.53
CA SER A 670 -23.71 -24.42 4.03
C SER A 670 -24.00 -25.34 2.84
N ILE A 671 -23.03 -25.59 1.95
CA ILE A 671 -23.22 -26.50 0.80
C ILE A 671 -23.27 -27.94 1.29
N LEU A 672 -22.38 -28.28 2.23
CA LEU A 672 -22.38 -29.59 2.88
C LEU A 672 -23.68 -29.83 3.64
N ALA A 673 -24.19 -28.84 4.38
CA ALA A 673 -25.47 -28.92 5.07
C ALA A 673 -26.63 -29.17 4.10
N SER A 674 -26.72 -28.41 3.00
CA SER A 674 -27.76 -28.63 1.98
C SER A 674 -27.64 -30.00 1.29
N ALA A 675 -26.42 -30.50 1.06
CA ALA A 675 -26.20 -31.84 0.53
C ALA A 675 -26.63 -32.94 1.53
N GLN A 676 -26.38 -32.75 2.82
CA GLN A 676 -26.81 -33.66 3.89
C GLN A 676 -28.33 -33.66 4.06
N ASP A 677 -28.98 -32.50 3.97
CA ASP A 677 -30.44 -32.39 4.00
C ASP A 677 -31.07 -33.12 2.81
N ALA A 678 -30.51 -32.91 1.61
CA ALA A 678 -30.92 -33.63 0.41
C ALA A 678 -30.74 -35.15 0.54
N PHE A 679 -29.57 -35.60 1.00
CA PHE A 679 -29.28 -37.03 1.22
C PHE A 679 -30.22 -37.66 2.26
N THR A 680 -30.48 -36.95 3.34
CA THR A 680 -31.41 -37.38 4.40
C THR A 680 -32.82 -37.55 3.86
N TYR A 681 -33.30 -36.54 3.11
CA TYR A 681 -34.62 -36.59 2.51
C TYR A 681 -34.74 -37.73 1.49
N LEU A 682 -33.78 -37.85 0.56
CA LEU A 682 -33.75 -38.92 -0.45
C LEU A 682 -33.69 -40.33 0.18
N ASN A 683 -32.94 -40.51 1.26
CA ASN A 683 -32.97 -41.75 2.03
C ASN A 683 -34.32 -41.99 2.71
N SER A 684 -34.95 -40.96 3.27
CA SER A 684 -36.25 -41.11 3.94
C SER A 684 -37.34 -41.61 2.97
N ILE A 685 -37.37 -41.08 1.74
CA ILE A 685 -38.37 -41.46 0.72
C ILE A 685 -38.03 -42.75 -0.03
N SER A 686 -36.78 -43.22 0.05
CA SER A 686 -36.34 -44.49 -0.56
C SER A 686 -36.31 -45.67 0.43
N GLY A 687 -36.71 -45.47 1.69
CA GLY A 687 -36.63 -46.50 2.72
C GLY A 687 -35.20 -46.82 3.15
N TRP A 688 -34.30 -45.82 3.15
CA TRP A 688 -32.90 -45.91 3.55
C TRP A 688 -32.04 -46.84 2.70
N ARG A 689 -32.40 -47.02 1.43
CA ARG A 689 -31.66 -47.88 0.48
C ARG A 689 -30.28 -47.35 0.13
N PHE A 690 -30.11 -46.03 0.12
CA PHE A 690 -28.84 -45.38 -0.24
C PHE A 690 -27.97 -45.07 0.99
N LYS A 691 -28.31 -45.61 2.17
CA LYS A 691 -27.64 -45.29 3.43
C LYS A 691 -26.14 -45.62 3.42
N ASP A 692 -25.74 -46.63 2.64
CA ASP A 692 -24.35 -47.10 2.55
C ASP A 692 -23.63 -46.51 1.32
N HIS A 693 -24.26 -45.60 0.58
CA HIS A 693 -23.64 -44.98 -0.61
C HIS A 693 -22.84 -43.74 -0.18
N ASP A 694 -21.57 -43.66 -0.60
CA ASP A 694 -20.80 -42.42 -0.43
C ASP A 694 -21.15 -41.46 -1.57
N VAL A 695 -21.49 -40.22 -1.23
CA VAL A 695 -21.91 -39.19 -2.17
C VAL A 695 -20.87 -38.08 -2.21
N TYR A 696 -20.35 -37.81 -3.40
CA TYR A 696 -19.38 -36.77 -3.67
C TYR A 696 -20.04 -35.68 -4.52
N VAL A 697 -20.11 -34.46 -3.98
CA VAL A 697 -20.69 -33.30 -4.66
C VAL A 697 -19.57 -32.34 -5.06
N GLU A 698 -19.38 -32.09 -6.35
CA GLU A 698 -18.48 -31.05 -6.85
C GLU A 698 -19.31 -29.89 -7.44
N LEU A 699 -19.04 -28.68 -6.94
CA LEU A 699 -19.53 -27.46 -7.59
C LEU A 699 -18.49 -27.07 -8.64
N VAL A 700 -18.84 -27.23 -9.91
CA VAL A 700 -18.01 -26.81 -11.04
C VAL A 700 -18.42 -25.39 -11.41
N THR A 701 -17.71 -24.43 -10.84
CA THR A 701 -17.81 -23.01 -11.18
C THR A 701 -16.51 -22.56 -11.87
N PRO A 702 -16.56 -21.52 -12.72
CA PRO A 702 -15.37 -20.87 -13.26
C PRO A 702 -14.55 -20.11 -12.18
N ALA A 703 -15.04 -20.02 -10.93
CA ALA A 703 -14.33 -19.40 -9.81
C ALA A 703 -13.25 -20.31 -9.17
N LYS A 704 -12.86 -21.40 -9.85
CA LYS A 704 -11.74 -22.28 -9.51
C LYS A 704 -10.42 -21.46 -9.53
N GLY A 705 -10.04 -20.92 -8.37
CA GLY A 705 -8.87 -20.04 -8.21
C GLY A 705 -9.17 -18.70 -7.50
N MET A 706 -10.43 -18.39 -7.18
CA MET A 706 -10.72 -17.26 -6.29
C MET A 706 -10.32 -17.61 -4.85
N GLU A 707 -9.49 -16.76 -4.22
CA GLU A 707 -9.10 -16.93 -2.82
C GLU A 707 -10.33 -16.84 -1.90
N LYS A 708 -10.42 -17.75 -0.94
CA LYS A 708 -11.46 -17.74 0.11
C LYS A 708 -11.43 -16.38 0.81
N GLU A 709 -12.55 -15.66 0.84
CA GLU A 709 -12.65 -14.44 1.64
C GLU A 709 -12.49 -14.81 3.12
N LEU A 710 -11.41 -14.29 3.72
CA LEU A 710 -11.07 -14.48 5.12
C LEU A 710 -11.87 -13.48 5.95
N ILE A 711 -12.93 -13.96 6.61
CA ILE A 711 -13.79 -13.12 7.47
C ILE A 711 -13.23 -13.07 8.91
N GLY A 712 -12.21 -13.87 9.22
CA GLY A 712 -11.56 -13.89 10.53
C GLY A 712 -10.83 -15.21 10.78
N MET A 713 -10.25 -15.38 11.98
CA MET A 713 -9.45 -16.55 12.35
C MET A 713 -10.20 -17.86 12.10
N GLY A 714 -9.77 -18.61 11.09
CA GLY A 714 -10.16 -20.01 10.85
C GLY A 714 -11.51 -20.22 10.17
N ILE A 715 -12.34 -19.19 9.99
CA ILE A 715 -13.63 -19.30 9.30
C ILE A 715 -13.51 -18.71 7.89
N THR A 716 -13.36 -19.59 6.93
CA THR A 716 -13.40 -19.23 5.51
C THR A 716 -14.84 -19.24 5.03
N LYS A 717 -15.35 -18.15 4.48
CA LYS A 717 -16.66 -18.17 3.81
C LYS A 717 -16.42 -18.58 2.36
N PRO A 718 -17.15 -19.59 1.85
CA PRO A 718 -17.05 -19.94 0.43
C PRO A 718 -17.48 -18.73 -0.42
N PRO A 719 -16.92 -18.55 -1.64
CA PRO A 719 -17.33 -17.50 -2.57
C PRO A 719 -18.78 -17.65 -3.08
N VAL A 720 -19.46 -18.73 -2.68
CA VAL A 720 -20.76 -19.19 -3.19
C VAL A 720 -21.80 -19.30 -2.07
N SER A 721 -22.99 -18.74 -2.30
CA SER A 721 -24.16 -18.88 -1.42
C SER A 721 -24.70 -20.32 -1.42
N GLY A 722 -24.49 -21.07 -0.33
CA GLY A 722 -24.87 -22.48 -0.23
C GLY A 722 -26.38 -22.81 -0.23
N PRO A 723 -27.28 -22.06 0.43
CA PRO A 723 -28.69 -22.43 0.48
C PRO A 723 -29.38 -22.40 -0.88
N SER A 724 -28.92 -21.58 -1.84
CA SER A 724 -29.56 -21.48 -3.15
C SER A 724 -29.26 -22.62 -4.11
N ALA A 725 -28.15 -23.32 -3.91
CA ALA A 725 -27.78 -24.49 -4.71
C ALA A 725 -28.43 -25.79 -4.19
N GLY A 726 -29.07 -25.77 -3.02
CA GLY A 726 -29.59 -26.96 -2.35
C GLY A 726 -30.57 -27.78 -3.21
N LEU A 727 -31.51 -27.12 -3.87
CA LEU A 727 -32.47 -27.77 -4.77
C LEU A 727 -31.77 -28.47 -5.94
N ALA A 728 -30.76 -27.82 -6.53
CA ALA A 728 -30.00 -28.36 -7.64
C ALA A 728 -29.13 -29.56 -7.23
N ILE A 729 -28.49 -29.48 -6.06
CA ILE A 729 -27.74 -30.60 -5.47
C ILE A 729 -28.64 -31.81 -5.27
N ALA A 730 -29.86 -31.62 -4.77
CA ALA A 730 -30.81 -32.71 -4.57
C ALA A 730 -31.24 -33.37 -5.89
N VAL A 731 -31.46 -32.59 -6.96
CA VAL A 731 -31.83 -33.13 -8.28
C VAL A 731 -30.65 -33.92 -8.89
N ALA A 732 -29.43 -33.38 -8.82
CA ALA A 732 -28.23 -34.10 -9.27
C ALA A 732 -28.01 -35.39 -8.48
N MET A 733 -28.26 -35.37 -7.17
CA MET A 733 -28.13 -36.55 -6.30
C MET A 733 -29.17 -37.63 -6.63
N LEU A 734 -30.43 -37.24 -6.86
CA LEU A 734 -31.47 -38.17 -7.31
C LEU A 734 -31.13 -38.76 -8.69
N SER A 735 -30.66 -37.92 -9.60
CA SER A 735 -30.18 -38.31 -10.93
C SER A 735 -29.05 -39.35 -10.83
N ALA A 736 -28.07 -39.13 -9.95
CA ALA A 736 -26.95 -40.06 -9.73
C ALA A 736 -27.40 -41.38 -9.08
N PHE A 737 -28.32 -41.36 -8.11
CA PHE A 737 -28.85 -42.58 -7.49
C PHE A 737 -29.66 -43.44 -8.45
N LEU A 738 -30.45 -42.81 -9.32
CA LEU A 738 -31.33 -43.52 -10.25
C LEU A 738 -30.70 -43.75 -11.62
N ASN A 739 -29.51 -43.21 -11.86
CA ASN A 739 -28.82 -43.21 -13.15
C ASN A 739 -29.69 -42.64 -14.29
N ILE A 740 -30.32 -41.47 -14.04
CA ILE A 740 -31.24 -40.78 -14.96
C ILE A 740 -30.63 -39.45 -15.37
N GLU A 741 -30.72 -39.08 -16.64
CA GLU A 741 -30.19 -37.82 -17.16
C GLU A 741 -31.03 -36.61 -16.73
N VAL A 742 -30.39 -35.45 -16.51
CA VAL A 742 -31.05 -34.18 -16.18
C VAL A 742 -31.18 -33.31 -17.44
N ASP A 743 -32.30 -32.63 -17.61
CA ASP A 743 -32.49 -31.68 -18.72
C ASP A 743 -31.53 -30.49 -18.60
N PRO A 744 -30.59 -30.30 -19.54
CA PRO A 744 -29.59 -29.26 -19.46
C PRO A 744 -30.13 -27.87 -19.72
N THR A 745 -31.41 -27.69 -20.12
CA THR A 745 -32.06 -26.38 -20.33
C THR A 745 -32.74 -25.85 -19.07
N VAL A 746 -32.85 -26.67 -18.02
CA VAL A 746 -33.49 -26.32 -16.75
C VAL A 746 -32.45 -25.73 -15.79
N ILE A 747 -32.72 -24.52 -15.29
CA ILE A 747 -31.97 -23.89 -14.20
C ILE A 747 -32.84 -23.82 -12.96
N MET A 748 -32.24 -23.93 -11.77
CA MET A 748 -33.01 -23.97 -10.53
C MET A 748 -32.34 -23.22 -9.38
N THR A 749 -33.16 -22.77 -8.42
CA THR A 749 -32.69 -22.15 -7.18
C THR A 749 -33.65 -22.46 -6.05
N GLY A 750 -33.13 -22.67 -4.84
CA GLY A 750 -33.96 -22.94 -3.67
C GLY A 750 -33.20 -23.70 -2.60
N ALA A 751 -33.57 -23.48 -1.33
CA ALA A 751 -33.04 -24.23 -0.21
C ALA A 751 -33.89 -25.49 0.00
N ILE A 752 -33.26 -26.66 0.05
CA ILE A 752 -33.94 -27.91 0.37
C ILE A 752 -33.80 -28.20 1.86
N THR A 753 -34.87 -28.69 2.48
CA THR A 753 -34.86 -29.17 3.86
C THR A 753 -34.85 -30.70 3.92
N ALA A 754 -34.46 -31.28 5.06
CA ALA A 754 -34.55 -32.73 5.28
C ALA A 754 -35.99 -33.32 5.19
N ARG A 755 -37.02 -32.46 5.13
CA ARG A 755 -38.43 -32.85 4.90
C ARG A 755 -38.85 -32.79 3.43
N GLY A 756 -37.98 -32.32 2.54
CA GLY A 756 -38.26 -32.19 1.10
C GLY A 756 -39.01 -30.91 0.71
N GLU A 757 -39.16 -29.96 1.63
CA GLU A 757 -39.73 -28.64 1.35
C GLU A 757 -38.69 -27.74 0.66
N VAL A 758 -39.15 -26.92 -0.30
CA VAL A 758 -38.33 -25.93 -1.00
C VAL A 758 -38.54 -24.55 -0.38
N TRP A 759 -37.53 -24.09 0.35
CA TRP A 759 -37.54 -22.82 1.08
C TRP A 759 -37.04 -21.64 0.24
N PRO A 760 -37.54 -20.42 0.54
CA PRO A 760 -37.17 -19.23 -0.21
C PRO A 760 -35.70 -18.85 -0.03
N VAL A 761 -35.17 -18.18 -1.05
CA VAL A 761 -33.77 -17.74 -1.11
C VAL A 761 -33.66 -16.26 -1.47
N GLY A 762 -32.66 -15.58 -0.91
CA GLY A 762 -32.38 -14.17 -1.23
C GLY A 762 -31.73 -13.98 -2.61
N GLY A 763 -31.64 -12.73 -3.07
CA GLY A 763 -30.99 -12.39 -4.35
C GLY A 763 -31.85 -12.65 -5.58
N LEU A 764 -33.17 -12.56 -5.43
CA LEU A 764 -34.17 -12.63 -6.50
C LEU A 764 -35.03 -11.35 -6.55
N ASP A 765 -34.68 -10.33 -5.76
CA ASP A 765 -35.37 -9.04 -5.59
C ASP A 765 -34.54 -7.86 -6.14
N TYR A 766 -35.15 -6.67 -6.28
CA TYR A 766 -34.53 -5.49 -6.91
C TYR A 766 -33.26 -4.98 -6.21
N ARG A 767 -33.02 -5.35 -4.93
CA ARG A 767 -31.80 -5.00 -4.18
C ARG A 767 -30.65 -5.98 -4.40
N GLY A 768 -30.89 -7.11 -5.08
CA GLY A 768 -29.91 -8.17 -5.32
C GLY A 768 -30.25 -9.00 -6.56
N MET A 769 -30.38 -8.36 -7.72
CA MET A 769 -30.86 -8.97 -8.99
C MET A 769 -29.91 -10.02 -9.61
N GLY A 770 -28.75 -10.28 -9.00
CA GLY A 770 -27.67 -11.07 -9.59
C GLY A 770 -28.07 -12.47 -10.07
N LYS A 771 -28.97 -13.18 -9.38
CA LYS A 771 -29.42 -14.52 -9.84
C LYS A 771 -30.34 -14.47 -11.05
N ILE A 772 -31.14 -13.41 -11.15
CA ILE A 772 -31.99 -13.19 -12.33
C ILE A 772 -31.12 -12.75 -13.51
N GLU A 773 -30.14 -11.88 -13.29
CA GLU A 773 -29.15 -11.51 -14.31
C GLU A 773 -28.41 -12.75 -14.82
N ALA A 774 -28.03 -13.67 -13.93
CA ALA A 774 -27.43 -14.94 -14.31
C ALA A 774 -28.35 -15.77 -15.22
N ALA A 775 -29.63 -15.90 -14.85
CA ALA A 775 -30.63 -16.59 -15.66
C ALA A 775 -30.85 -15.94 -17.03
N LEU A 776 -30.89 -14.61 -17.11
CA LEU A 776 -31.06 -13.84 -18.35
C LEU A 776 -29.81 -13.86 -19.24
N SER A 777 -28.63 -13.97 -18.64
CA SER A 777 -27.34 -14.06 -19.34
C SER A 777 -27.09 -15.43 -19.97
N ASP A 778 -27.77 -16.46 -19.48
CA ASP A 778 -27.61 -17.82 -19.96
C ASP A 778 -28.35 -18.04 -21.29
N ARG A 779 -27.63 -18.52 -22.31
CA ARG A 779 -28.16 -18.73 -23.68
C ARG A 779 -28.97 -20.02 -23.85
N TYR A 780 -28.88 -20.95 -22.89
CA TYR A 780 -29.47 -22.30 -22.95
C TYR A 780 -30.65 -22.48 -21.99
N ALA A 781 -30.79 -21.60 -21.00
CA ALA A 781 -31.91 -21.64 -20.07
C ALA A 781 -33.24 -21.48 -20.81
N ARG A 782 -34.13 -22.46 -20.66
CA ARG A 782 -35.52 -22.43 -21.16
C ARG A 782 -36.55 -22.55 -20.05
N LYS A 783 -36.15 -23.10 -18.90
CA LYS A 783 -37.01 -23.28 -17.74
C LYS A 783 -36.27 -22.86 -16.46
N LEU A 784 -36.93 -22.08 -15.62
CA LEU A 784 -36.41 -21.64 -14.32
C LEU A 784 -37.31 -22.14 -13.18
N ILE A 785 -36.80 -23.07 -12.38
CA ILE A 785 -37.48 -23.59 -11.19
C ILE A 785 -37.13 -22.73 -9.99
N ILE A 786 -38.14 -22.17 -9.32
CA ILE A 786 -37.99 -21.27 -8.17
C ILE A 786 -38.97 -21.63 -7.05
N PRO A 787 -38.68 -21.27 -5.78
CA PRO A 787 -39.62 -21.48 -4.68
C PRO A 787 -40.89 -20.64 -4.90
N SER A 788 -42.07 -21.20 -4.63
CA SER A 788 -43.35 -20.49 -4.84
C SER A 788 -43.42 -19.16 -4.11
N TYR A 789 -42.82 -19.06 -2.91
CA TYR A 789 -42.72 -17.82 -2.15
C TYR A 789 -41.92 -16.73 -2.88
N ASN A 790 -40.82 -17.09 -3.55
CA ASN A 790 -40.05 -16.14 -4.35
C ASN A 790 -40.80 -15.73 -5.62
N TYR A 791 -41.57 -16.64 -6.22
CA TYR A 791 -42.39 -16.34 -7.40
C TYR A 791 -43.49 -15.32 -7.11
N GLU A 792 -44.19 -15.44 -5.98
CA GLU A 792 -45.23 -14.48 -5.60
C GLU A 792 -44.69 -13.05 -5.46
N ARG A 793 -43.46 -12.90 -4.98
CA ARG A 793 -42.77 -11.60 -4.87
C ARG A 793 -42.17 -11.08 -6.18
N LEU A 794 -41.91 -11.97 -7.14
CA LEU A 794 -41.40 -11.58 -8.47
C LEU A 794 -42.46 -10.86 -9.31
N LYS A 795 -43.75 -11.13 -9.07
CA LYS A 795 -44.89 -10.50 -9.76
C LYS A 795 -45.05 -9.00 -9.49
N GLU A 796 -44.45 -8.49 -8.42
CA GLU A 796 -44.47 -7.06 -8.08
C GLU A 796 -43.49 -6.23 -8.94
N PHE A 797 -42.62 -6.88 -9.72
CA PHE A 797 -41.56 -6.26 -10.51
C PHE A 797 -41.63 -6.68 -11.99
N ASP A 798 -41.15 -5.85 -12.94
CA ASP A 798 -41.11 -6.15 -14.38
C ASP A 798 -40.20 -7.36 -14.76
N THR A 799 -39.61 -8.02 -13.77
CA THR A 799 -38.69 -9.16 -13.89
C THR A 799 -39.32 -10.38 -14.58
N GLU A 800 -40.60 -10.65 -14.35
CA GLU A 800 -41.33 -11.74 -15.00
C GLU A 800 -41.43 -11.50 -16.53
N LYS A 801 -41.67 -10.25 -16.94
CA LYS A 801 -41.70 -9.87 -18.36
C LYS A 801 -40.32 -10.05 -19.01
N MET A 802 -39.24 -9.67 -18.33
CA MET A 802 -37.88 -9.84 -18.85
C MET A 802 -37.51 -11.30 -19.11
N LEU A 803 -37.91 -12.21 -18.23
CA LEU A 803 -37.69 -13.65 -18.39
C LEU A 803 -38.55 -14.24 -19.52
N LEU A 804 -39.80 -13.77 -19.66
CA LEU A 804 -40.68 -14.15 -20.76
C LEU A 804 -40.20 -13.64 -22.13
N GLU A 805 -39.66 -12.42 -22.21
CA GLU A 805 -39.03 -11.87 -23.42
C GLU A 805 -37.83 -12.71 -23.89
N LYS A 806 -37.19 -13.45 -22.99
CA LYS A 806 -36.11 -14.40 -23.26
C LYS A 806 -36.58 -15.85 -23.46
N GLU A 807 -37.89 -16.08 -23.54
CA GLU A 807 -38.50 -17.42 -23.67
C GLU A 807 -38.18 -18.36 -22.50
N ILE A 808 -37.90 -17.83 -21.30
CA ILE A 808 -37.65 -18.63 -20.09
C ILE A 808 -38.96 -18.82 -19.34
N LYS A 809 -39.45 -20.07 -19.27
CA LYS A 809 -40.65 -20.43 -18.50
C LYS A 809 -40.31 -20.56 -17.01
N ILE A 810 -40.98 -19.77 -16.17
CA ILE A 810 -40.83 -19.85 -14.72
C ILE A 810 -41.76 -20.94 -14.17
N VAL A 811 -41.25 -21.81 -13.30
CA VAL A 811 -41.99 -22.89 -12.65
C VAL A 811 -41.87 -22.76 -11.12
N PRO A 812 -42.94 -22.32 -10.43
CA PRO A 812 -42.94 -22.25 -8.97
C PRO A 812 -43.13 -23.64 -8.36
N VAL A 813 -42.32 -23.97 -7.34
CA VAL A 813 -42.38 -25.25 -6.62
C VAL A 813 -42.41 -25.05 -5.11
N GLN A 814 -43.12 -25.92 -4.39
CA GLN A 814 -43.14 -26.00 -2.93
C GLN A 814 -42.38 -27.21 -2.41
N THR A 815 -42.30 -28.29 -3.21
CA THR A 815 -41.69 -29.55 -2.81
C THR A 815 -40.60 -29.98 -3.78
N PHE A 816 -39.63 -30.77 -3.29
CA PHE A 816 -38.56 -31.33 -4.11
C PHE A 816 -39.10 -32.21 -5.24
N LEU A 817 -40.16 -32.99 -5.00
CA LEU A 817 -40.73 -33.88 -6.00
C LEU A 817 -41.30 -33.12 -7.20
N GLU A 818 -41.86 -31.93 -7.01
CA GLU A 818 -42.28 -31.05 -8.10
C GLU A 818 -41.10 -30.60 -8.96
N ALA A 819 -40.00 -30.20 -8.30
CA ALA A 819 -38.78 -29.80 -8.99
C ALA A 819 -38.14 -30.97 -9.76
N ALA A 820 -38.15 -32.17 -9.18
CA ALA A 820 -37.58 -33.37 -9.80
C ALA A 820 -38.32 -33.76 -11.08
N VAL A 821 -39.67 -33.72 -11.09
CA VAL A 821 -40.49 -33.99 -12.29
C VAL A 821 -40.19 -33.00 -13.41
N GLU A 822 -39.96 -31.73 -13.07
CA GLU A 822 -39.72 -30.68 -14.05
C GLU A 822 -38.28 -30.65 -14.60
N ALA A 823 -37.32 -31.17 -13.84
CA ALA A 823 -35.90 -31.20 -14.18
C ALA A 823 -35.44 -32.52 -14.82
N LEU A 824 -36.12 -33.64 -14.55
CA LEU A 824 -35.77 -34.96 -15.06
C LEU A 824 -36.77 -35.38 -16.16
N PRO A 825 -36.37 -35.42 -17.44
CA PRO A 825 -37.28 -35.69 -18.56
C PRO A 825 -37.90 -37.09 -18.55
N SER A 826 -37.41 -38.01 -17.72
CA SER A 826 -37.93 -39.38 -17.60
C SER A 826 -39.18 -39.53 -16.72
N PHE A 827 -39.63 -38.48 -16.03
CA PHE A 827 -40.79 -38.54 -15.13
C PHE A 827 -41.91 -37.59 -15.57
N TYR A 828 -43.16 -38.06 -15.51
CA TYR A 828 -44.35 -37.27 -15.82
C TYR A 828 -45.17 -36.96 -14.55
N THR A 829 -45.04 -37.75 -13.48
CA THR A 829 -45.75 -37.54 -12.22
C THR A 829 -44.89 -37.80 -10.97
N GLN A 830 -45.22 -37.14 -9.86
CA GLN A 830 -44.54 -37.37 -8.57
C GLN A 830 -44.65 -38.83 -8.08
N GLN A 831 -45.77 -39.49 -8.40
CA GLN A 831 -46.00 -40.89 -8.06
C GLN A 831 -45.05 -41.84 -8.80
N GLU A 832 -44.58 -41.49 -10.00
CA GLU A 832 -43.58 -42.28 -10.73
C GLU A 832 -42.19 -42.20 -10.09
N VAL A 833 -41.81 -41.01 -9.59
CA VAL A 833 -40.55 -40.81 -8.85
C VAL A 833 -40.54 -41.69 -7.59
N LEU A 834 -41.62 -41.64 -6.80
CA LEU A 834 -41.77 -42.46 -5.60
C LEU A 834 -41.80 -43.95 -5.93
N LYS A 835 -42.55 -44.36 -6.97
CA LYS A 835 -42.61 -45.76 -7.40
C LYS A 835 -41.26 -46.28 -7.86
N ILE A 836 -40.43 -45.49 -8.55
CA ILE A 836 -39.09 -45.91 -9.01
C ILE A 836 -38.12 -46.03 -7.82
N LEU A 837 -38.20 -45.11 -6.86
CA LEU A 837 -37.46 -45.22 -5.60
C LEU A 837 -37.87 -46.47 -4.80
N GLU A 838 -39.13 -46.88 -4.87
CA GLU A 838 -39.64 -48.14 -4.30
C GLU A 838 -39.33 -49.39 -5.15
N LYS A 839 -39.28 -49.29 -6.49
CA LYS A 839 -39.22 -50.43 -7.44
C LYS A 839 -37.82 -50.93 -7.82
N ASN A 840 -36.72 -50.24 -7.52
CA ASN A 840 -35.37 -50.74 -7.85
C ASN A 840 -34.92 -51.90 -6.92
N VAL A 841 -35.69 -52.98 -6.95
CA VAL A 841 -35.31 -54.35 -6.59
C VAL A 841 -34.86 -55.00 -7.90
N GLN A 842 -33.57 -55.35 -7.99
CA GLN A 842 -32.87 -55.99 -9.13
C GLN A 842 -32.38 -55.06 -10.24
N PHE A 843 -31.07 -54.75 -10.22
CA PHE A 843 -30.19 -55.08 -11.33
C PHE A 843 -28.82 -55.54 -10.77
N LYS A 844 -28.36 -56.66 -11.32
CA LYS A 844 -27.05 -57.28 -11.12
C LYS A 844 -25.95 -56.47 -11.78
#